data_AF-A0A7Y4SUZ3-F1
#
_entry.id   AF-A0A7Y4SUZ3-F1
#
_cell.length_a   1.000
_cell.length_b   1.000
_cell.length_c   1.000
_cell.angle_alpha   90.00
_cell.angle_beta   90.00
_cell.angle_gamma   90.00
#
_symmetry.space_group_name_H-M   'P 1'
#
loop_
_entity.id
_entity.type
_entity.pdbx_description
1 polymer ?
#
loop_
_entity_poly.entity_id
_entity_poly.type
_entity_poly.pdbx_seq_one_letter_code
_entity_poly.pdbx_strand_id
1 'polypeptide(L)'
;MNDRLYKIRHCLDITGTPRLPALFAPEIDPRLLMRAKAAGISLDDLLGGTSGNLPPYRFAFLIEKAKQFTASVQGFGGQLLSTLEKRDVEELSRLRNAQQMNVLKLTTRMREWDVQTATIGYEQLQQQKAAVEYRRDYYVELVATDLLPFERTQQVVRHMSTEFFVLGAIFGGTAGIVSLIPTLGAPTAIKYGGTELGRSMTGWSTMFSDTAKLLDGMSASIGLEASFERRREGWEHQRQLAELELKQLDRQIAIAALRVQMAERALEMHHEAIDDQEEIMEFFRDKFSNAGLYLWLSTSLQRLYRQAFNSAHAMAALAERAFRFERDDETTPLLQPTYWSTQHAGLLSGEGLMTDLLELERRFIETNYRTLELDQSFSVMQIAPAALVALREVGECEVAIPEIAFDLFYPGHYRRRIRAVRLTIPCVTGPYTNVAATLTLKQSFLRRDPAAGDTNLIEMPLRHTPSVSTSTAQNDAGVFDFSFRDERYMPFEGAGAVSTWTVSLPKNFRPFDYRTITDVIVHVSYTALADSGLRATVESASAALEGSLTRVLSTTPLPRAVSFRQEFSSTFQRAMASAPGTQVSLEIDDRFLPIFLRGRSFRVSRALILLRTGAGATGAGFSVRLNTQTISGFTASTQFPGHREANATGGLTGGLVGRHTFSIEDGGDLVPSPALALPAAADPVKLADLILYVELTLATTP
;
A
#
# COMPACT_ATOMS: atom_id res chain seq x y z
N MET A 1 51.27 17.43 0.53
CA MET A 1 50.68 18.32 -0.50
C MET A 1 50.50 17.58 -1.83
N ASN A 2 51.51 16.85 -2.32
CA ASN A 2 51.43 16.10 -3.59
C ASN A 2 50.30 15.04 -3.66
N ASP A 3 50.02 14.31 -2.58
CA ASP A 3 48.93 13.32 -2.55
C ASP A 3 47.53 13.94 -2.78
N ARG A 4 47.25 15.08 -2.13
CA ARG A 4 45.98 15.78 -2.32
C ARG A 4 45.87 16.41 -3.71
N LEU A 5 46.99 16.89 -4.26
CA LEU A 5 47.03 17.49 -5.60
C LEU A 5 46.87 16.42 -6.69
N TYR A 6 47.39 15.21 -6.46
CA TYR A 6 47.16 14.04 -7.31
C TYR A 6 45.69 13.62 -7.30
N LYS A 7 45.07 13.54 -6.12
CA LYS A 7 43.63 13.21 -5.95
C LYS A 7 42.71 14.19 -6.68
N ILE A 8 43.00 15.50 -6.57
CA ILE A 8 42.26 16.55 -7.31
C ILE A 8 42.43 16.39 -8.83
N ARG A 9 43.66 16.11 -9.30
CA ARG A 9 43.94 15.92 -10.74
C ARG A 9 43.34 14.65 -11.34
N HIS A 10 42.93 13.69 -10.52
CA HIS A 10 42.42 12.39 -10.96
C HIS A 10 40.98 12.13 -10.49
N CYS A 11 40.25 13.19 -10.13
CA CYS A 11 38.84 13.13 -9.72
C CYS A 11 38.58 12.14 -8.57
N LEU A 12 39.53 12.00 -7.65
CA LEU A 12 39.41 11.18 -6.45
C LEU A 12 38.91 12.04 -5.28
N ASP A 13 38.08 11.48 -4.40
CA ASP A 13 37.71 12.12 -3.13
C ASP A 13 38.88 12.13 -2.13
N ILE A 14 38.64 12.70 -0.93
CA ILE A 14 39.68 12.84 0.10
C ILE A 14 40.22 11.48 0.59
N THR A 15 39.43 10.41 0.46
CA THR A 15 39.78 9.03 0.81
C THR A 15 40.43 8.25 -0.34
N GLY A 16 40.54 8.85 -1.54
CA GLY A 16 41.20 8.23 -2.70
C GLY A 16 40.25 7.43 -3.61
N THR A 17 38.94 7.58 -3.44
CA THR A 17 37.93 6.89 -4.25
C THR A 17 37.52 7.73 -5.46
N PRO A 18 37.53 7.19 -6.70
CA PRO A 18 37.19 7.94 -7.90
C PRO A 18 35.71 8.33 -7.94
N ARG A 19 35.42 9.62 -8.14
CA ARG A 19 34.08 10.15 -8.38
C ARG A 19 33.84 10.25 -9.88
N LEU A 20 33.05 9.33 -10.43
CA LEU A 20 32.52 9.42 -11.80
C LEU A 20 31.18 10.17 -11.77
N PRO A 21 30.99 11.27 -12.53
CA PRO A 21 29.65 11.76 -12.81
C PRO A 21 28.89 10.74 -13.67
N ALA A 22 27.61 10.53 -13.38
CA ALA A 22 26.75 9.60 -14.12
C ALA A 22 26.61 10.08 -15.57
N LEU A 23 27.22 9.36 -16.50
CA LEU A 23 27.41 9.80 -17.89
C LEU A 23 26.41 9.21 -18.89
N PHE A 24 25.42 8.45 -18.45
CA PHE A 24 24.33 7.98 -19.33
C PHE A 24 23.02 7.90 -18.54
N ALA A 25 21.92 8.30 -19.19
CA ALA A 25 20.57 8.00 -18.71
C ALA A 25 20.47 6.48 -18.48
N PRO A 26 19.83 6.01 -17.40
CA PRO A 26 19.78 4.58 -17.14
C PRO A 26 19.02 3.88 -18.28
N GLU A 27 19.70 2.94 -18.93
CA GLU A 27 19.04 1.85 -19.64
C GLU A 27 18.10 1.13 -18.67
N ILE A 28 16.96 0.64 -19.18
CA ILE A 28 15.98 -0.15 -18.41
C ILE A 28 16.73 -1.23 -17.64
N ASP A 29 16.81 -1.12 -16.31
CA ASP A 29 17.73 -1.90 -15.48
C ASP A 29 17.19 -3.32 -15.21
N PRO A 30 17.71 -4.38 -15.85
CA PRO A 30 17.25 -5.76 -15.64
C PRO A 30 17.55 -6.27 -14.21
N ARG A 31 18.39 -5.55 -13.44
CA ARG A 31 18.62 -5.85 -12.02
C ARG A 31 17.44 -5.50 -11.14
N LEU A 32 16.55 -4.60 -11.57
CA LEU A 32 15.32 -4.26 -10.86
C LEU A 32 14.35 -5.44 -10.87
N LEU A 33 14.27 -6.16 -12.00
CA LEU A 33 13.51 -7.42 -12.15
C LEU A 33 14.10 -8.56 -11.29
N MET A 34 15.44 -8.69 -11.24
CA MET A 34 16.09 -9.69 -10.39
C MET A 34 15.92 -9.40 -8.89
N ARG A 35 15.96 -8.13 -8.47
CA ARG A 35 15.71 -7.73 -7.07
C ARG A 35 14.23 -7.91 -6.69
N ALA A 36 13.30 -7.58 -7.59
CA ALA A 36 11.87 -7.79 -7.38
C ALA A 36 11.52 -9.29 -7.29
N LYS A 37 12.16 -10.14 -8.11
CA LYS A 37 12.05 -11.61 -8.01
C LYS A 37 12.67 -12.15 -6.72
N ALA A 38 13.80 -11.59 -6.27
CA ALA A 38 14.41 -11.93 -4.97
C ALA A 38 13.58 -11.47 -3.76
N ALA A 39 12.73 -10.44 -3.92
CA ALA A 39 11.77 -9.96 -2.93
C ALA A 39 10.42 -10.71 -2.94
N GLY A 40 10.26 -11.73 -3.78
CA GLY A 40 9.07 -12.59 -3.82
C GLY A 40 7.88 -12.05 -4.64
N ILE A 41 8.13 -11.10 -5.55
CA ILE A 41 7.09 -10.55 -6.45
C ILE A 41 6.95 -11.46 -7.68
N SER A 42 5.71 -11.83 -8.01
CA SER A 42 5.41 -12.64 -9.20
C SER A 42 5.59 -11.81 -10.49
N LEU A 43 6.00 -12.46 -11.58
CA LEU A 43 6.21 -11.78 -12.87
C LEU A 43 4.93 -11.11 -13.39
N ASP A 44 3.75 -11.67 -13.05
CA ASP A 44 2.44 -11.14 -13.43
C ASP A 44 2.09 -9.83 -12.72
N ASP A 45 2.47 -9.62 -11.45
CA ASP A 45 2.27 -8.35 -10.73
C ASP A 45 3.08 -7.20 -11.36
N LEU A 46 4.25 -7.51 -11.93
CA LEU A 46 5.10 -6.55 -12.65
C LEU A 46 4.60 -6.30 -14.08
N LEU A 47 4.05 -7.33 -14.74
CA LEU A 47 3.58 -7.24 -16.13
C LEU A 47 2.19 -6.62 -16.26
N GLY A 48 1.31 -6.79 -15.26
CA GLY A 48 0.05 -6.04 -15.18
C GLY A 48 0.29 -4.52 -15.13
N GLY A 49 1.39 -4.12 -14.49
CA GLY A 49 1.90 -2.75 -14.37
C GLY A 49 2.65 -2.19 -15.59
N THR A 50 2.93 -2.99 -16.61
CA THR A 50 3.66 -2.54 -17.82
C THR A 50 2.92 -2.74 -19.14
N SER A 51 1.70 -3.29 -19.14
CA SER A 51 0.80 -3.15 -20.28
C SER A 51 0.47 -1.66 -20.45
N GLY A 52 1.19 -0.98 -21.36
CA GLY A 52 1.24 0.48 -21.56
C GLY A 52 -0.06 1.15 -21.99
N ASN A 53 -1.19 0.70 -21.46
CA ASN A 53 -2.48 1.32 -21.64
C ASN A 53 -2.71 2.35 -20.54
N LEU A 54 -3.12 3.53 -20.98
CA LEU A 54 -3.57 4.62 -20.13
C LEU A 54 -4.84 4.19 -19.40
N PRO A 55 -4.98 4.41 -18.09
CA PRO A 55 -6.26 4.19 -17.43
C PRO A 55 -7.37 5.05 -18.08
N PRO A 56 -8.63 4.58 -18.10
CA PRO A 56 -9.73 5.34 -18.71
C PRO A 56 -10.15 6.58 -17.90
N TYR A 57 -9.78 6.65 -16.62
CA TYR A 57 -10.09 7.76 -15.72
C TYR A 57 -8.89 8.67 -15.50
N ARG A 58 -9.18 9.94 -15.22
CA ARG A 58 -8.23 11.01 -14.88
C ARG A 58 -7.54 10.77 -13.55
N PHE A 59 -6.37 11.38 -13.39
CA PHE A 59 -5.57 11.28 -12.17
C PHE A 59 -6.35 11.65 -10.90
N ALA A 60 -7.10 12.76 -10.93
CA ALA A 60 -7.83 13.27 -9.76
C ALA A 60 -8.83 12.26 -9.17
N PHE A 61 -9.47 11.44 -10.01
CA PHE A 61 -10.35 10.37 -9.53
C PHE A 61 -9.55 9.17 -9.00
N LEU A 62 -8.53 8.76 -9.75
CA LEU A 62 -7.73 7.57 -9.43
C LEU A 62 -6.92 7.73 -8.14
N ILE A 63 -6.39 8.92 -7.86
CA ILE A 63 -5.62 9.18 -6.64
C ILE A 63 -6.49 9.05 -5.39
N GLU A 64 -7.73 9.54 -5.44
CA GLU A 64 -8.70 9.38 -4.35
C GLU A 64 -9.05 7.91 -4.13
N LYS A 65 -9.27 7.15 -5.20
CA LYS A 65 -9.49 5.71 -5.10
C LYS A 65 -8.27 4.98 -4.56
N ALA A 66 -7.07 5.28 -5.04
CA ALA A 66 -5.83 4.69 -4.52
C ALA A 66 -5.65 4.96 -3.02
N LYS A 67 -5.91 6.18 -2.55
CA LYS A 67 -5.90 6.53 -1.11
C LYS A 67 -6.93 5.70 -0.32
N GLN A 68 -8.17 5.56 -0.82
CA GLN A 68 -9.24 4.76 -0.17
C GLN A 68 -8.86 3.28 -0.02
N PHE A 69 -8.31 2.67 -1.07
CA PHE A 69 -7.83 1.28 -1.00
C PHE A 69 -6.65 1.14 -0.04
N THR A 70 -5.72 2.10 -0.04
CA THR A 70 -4.56 2.10 0.85
C THR A 70 -4.96 2.28 2.33
N ALA A 71 -5.98 3.08 2.63
CA ALA A 71 -6.53 3.20 3.98
C ALA A 71 -7.08 1.86 4.51
N SER A 72 -7.65 1.02 3.63
CA SER A 72 -8.09 -0.34 4.00
C SER A 72 -6.90 -1.24 4.36
N VAL A 73 -5.77 -1.09 3.66
CA VAL A 73 -4.52 -1.79 3.96
C VAL A 73 -4.00 -1.38 5.35
N GLN A 74 -3.98 -0.08 5.66
CA GLN A 74 -3.60 0.40 7.00
C GLN A 74 -4.50 -0.18 8.10
N GLY A 75 -5.82 -0.22 7.86
CA GLY A 75 -6.79 -0.82 8.78
C GLY A 75 -6.50 -2.30 9.06
N PHE A 76 -6.29 -3.10 8.02
CA PHE A 76 -5.92 -4.52 8.18
C PHE A 76 -4.54 -4.70 8.83
N GLY A 77 -3.57 -3.84 8.53
CA GLY A 77 -2.24 -3.86 9.14
C GLY A 77 -2.30 -3.66 10.65
N GLY A 78 -3.05 -2.66 11.12
CA GLY A 78 -3.25 -2.42 12.56
C GLY A 78 -4.00 -3.57 13.27
N GLN A 79 -5.04 -4.12 12.62
CA GLN A 79 -5.76 -5.29 13.15
C GLN A 79 -4.87 -6.53 13.24
N LEU A 80 -4.02 -6.76 12.22
CA LEU A 80 -3.08 -7.87 12.21
C LEU A 80 -2.06 -7.74 13.34
N LEU A 81 -1.47 -6.56 13.53
CA LEU A 81 -0.53 -6.31 14.62
C LEU A 81 -1.18 -6.60 15.99
N SER A 82 -2.36 -6.04 16.26
CA SER A 82 -3.08 -6.28 17.51
C SER A 82 -3.41 -7.76 17.73
N THR A 83 -3.70 -8.50 16.66
CA THR A 83 -3.99 -9.94 16.72
C THR A 83 -2.73 -10.75 17.02
N LEU A 84 -1.59 -10.40 16.42
CA LEU A 84 -0.30 -11.02 16.70
C LEU A 84 0.11 -10.80 18.15
N GLU A 85 0.02 -9.57 18.65
CA GLU A 85 0.32 -9.25 20.06
C GLU A 85 -0.56 -10.06 21.03
N LYS A 86 -1.88 -10.13 20.78
CA LYS A 86 -2.80 -10.90 21.61
C LYS A 86 -2.49 -12.40 21.57
N ARG A 87 -2.15 -12.94 20.40
CA ARG A 87 -1.73 -14.34 20.27
C ARG A 87 -0.51 -14.62 21.15
N ASP A 88 0.52 -13.79 21.03
CA ASP A 88 1.78 -14.00 21.74
C ASP A 88 1.60 -13.85 23.27
N VAL A 89 0.71 -12.94 23.72
CA VAL A 89 0.31 -12.82 25.14
C VAL A 89 -0.41 -14.07 25.65
N GLU A 90 -1.32 -14.65 24.85
CA GLU A 90 -2.02 -15.88 25.21
C GLU A 90 -1.08 -17.09 25.27
N GLU A 91 -0.14 -17.18 24.33
CA GLU A 91 0.90 -18.22 24.33
C GLU A 91 1.80 -18.12 25.58
N LEU A 92 2.22 -16.90 25.96
CA LEU A 92 3.00 -16.66 27.16
C LEU A 92 2.22 -17.01 28.44
N SER A 93 0.93 -16.66 28.48
CA SER A 93 0.06 -16.97 29.63
C SER A 93 -0.08 -18.48 29.81
N ARG A 94 -0.27 -19.22 28.72
CA ARG A 94 -0.30 -20.69 28.74
C ARG A 94 1.02 -21.28 29.24
N LEU A 95 2.16 -20.75 28.78
CA LEU A 95 3.48 -21.19 29.22
C LEU A 95 3.70 -20.97 30.72
N ARG A 96 3.34 -19.78 31.23
CA ARG A 96 3.45 -19.46 32.66
C ARG A 96 2.60 -20.38 33.53
N ASN A 97 1.36 -20.64 33.14
CA ASN A 97 0.49 -21.54 33.87
C ASN A 97 1.05 -22.97 33.93
N ALA A 98 1.61 -23.47 32.82
CA ALA A 98 2.29 -24.76 32.78
C ALA A 98 3.55 -24.81 33.67
N GLN A 99 4.36 -23.75 33.68
CA GLN A 99 5.52 -23.63 34.55
C GLN A 99 5.12 -23.61 36.04
N GLN A 100 4.09 -22.85 36.39
CA GLN A 100 3.57 -22.79 37.76
C GLN A 100 3.05 -24.15 38.23
N MET A 101 2.30 -24.86 37.39
CA MET A 101 1.86 -26.23 37.66
C MET A 101 3.04 -27.18 37.92
N ASN A 102 4.09 -27.11 37.09
CA ASN A 102 5.27 -27.94 37.28
C ASN A 102 5.98 -27.65 38.60
N VAL A 103 6.08 -26.38 39.00
CA VAL A 103 6.64 -26.00 40.31
C VAL A 103 5.80 -26.57 41.44
N LEU A 104 4.48 -26.42 41.39
CA LEU A 104 3.57 -26.97 42.41
C LEU A 104 3.71 -28.50 42.52
N LYS A 105 3.77 -29.21 41.38
CA LYS A 105 3.98 -30.67 41.35
C LYS A 105 5.30 -31.08 42.00
N LEU A 106 6.39 -30.36 41.74
CA LEU A 106 7.70 -30.60 42.37
C LEU A 106 7.68 -30.33 43.89
N THR A 107 6.92 -29.33 44.35
CA THR A 107 6.78 -29.00 45.77
C THR A 107 6.01 -30.06 46.56
N THR A 108 5.16 -30.87 45.91
CA THR A 108 4.39 -31.95 46.58
C THR A 108 5.29 -32.89 47.38
N ARG A 109 6.38 -33.36 46.77
CA ARG A 109 7.33 -34.27 47.43
C ARG A 109 8.00 -33.64 48.65
N MET A 110 8.25 -32.34 48.60
CA MET A 110 8.78 -31.60 49.75
C MET A 110 7.78 -31.60 50.92
N ARG A 111 6.49 -31.40 50.62
CA ARG A 111 5.42 -31.44 51.64
C ARG A 111 5.21 -32.84 52.21
N GLU A 112 5.30 -33.88 51.39
CA GLU A 112 5.29 -35.26 51.87
C GLU A 112 6.45 -35.54 52.83
N TRP A 113 7.65 -35.05 52.52
CA TRP A 113 8.80 -35.16 53.41
C TRP A 113 8.66 -34.35 54.69
N ASP A 114 8.00 -33.18 54.66
CA ASP A 114 7.69 -32.40 55.86
C ASP A 114 6.79 -33.24 56.81
N VAL A 115 5.76 -33.90 56.28
CA VAL A 115 4.88 -34.81 57.05
C VAL A 115 5.65 -36.00 57.61
N GLN A 116 6.47 -36.66 56.79
CA GLN A 116 7.30 -37.79 57.24
C GLN A 116 8.27 -37.37 58.34
N THR A 117 8.93 -36.22 58.18
CA THR A 117 9.89 -35.69 59.17
C THR A 117 9.19 -35.36 60.49
N ALA A 118 8.01 -34.73 60.43
CA ALA A 118 7.21 -34.45 61.63
C ALA A 118 6.78 -35.76 62.33
N THR A 119 6.40 -36.78 61.57
CA THR A 119 5.96 -38.09 62.07
C THR A 119 7.10 -38.82 62.77
N ILE A 120 8.28 -38.89 62.13
CA ILE A 120 9.49 -39.47 62.73
C ILE A 120 9.86 -38.74 64.03
N GLY A 121 9.76 -37.40 64.04
CA GLY A 121 10.01 -36.61 65.25
C GLY A 121 9.03 -36.91 66.39
N TYR A 122 7.77 -37.18 66.08
CA TYR A 122 6.76 -37.63 67.04
C TYR A 122 7.07 -39.03 67.59
N GLU A 123 7.39 -39.98 66.71
CA GLU A 123 7.77 -41.36 67.09
C GLU A 123 9.02 -41.39 67.98
N GLN A 124 10.02 -40.57 67.66
CA GLN A 124 11.23 -40.43 68.45
C GLN A 124 10.91 -39.99 69.89
N LEU A 125 10.01 -39.02 70.07
CA LEU A 125 9.60 -38.56 71.39
C LEU A 125 8.79 -39.61 72.14
N GLN A 126 7.96 -40.42 71.45
CA GLN A 126 7.31 -41.56 72.08
C GLN A 126 8.30 -42.60 72.60
N GLN A 127 9.34 -42.92 71.81
CA GLN A 127 10.39 -43.85 72.25
C GLN A 127 11.16 -43.30 73.45
N GLN A 128 11.45 -41.99 73.47
CA GLN A 128 12.06 -41.33 74.62
C GLN A 128 11.17 -41.43 75.87
N LYS A 129 9.86 -41.22 75.72
CA LYS A 129 8.90 -41.41 76.82
C LYS A 129 8.93 -42.85 77.35
N ALA A 130 8.86 -43.85 76.47
CA ALA A 130 8.92 -45.26 76.89
C ALA A 130 10.21 -45.59 77.66
N ALA A 131 11.36 -45.03 77.25
CA ALA A 131 12.62 -45.20 77.96
C ALA A 131 12.60 -44.55 79.36
N VAL A 132 11.99 -43.37 79.52
CA VAL A 132 11.84 -42.71 80.82
C VAL A 132 10.81 -43.41 81.70
N GLU A 133 9.72 -43.95 81.13
CA GLU A 133 8.73 -44.77 81.85
C GLU A 133 9.38 -46.03 82.42
N TYR A 134 10.16 -46.74 81.61
CA TYR A 134 10.95 -47.88 82.07
C TYR A 134 11.87 -47.50 83.25
N ARG A 135 12.56 -46.35 83.15
CA ARG A 135 13.42 -45.86 84.24
C ARG A 135 12.62 -45.53 85.51
N ARG A 136 11.44 -44.91 85.39
CA ARG A 136 10.54 -44.65 86.53
C ARG A 136 10.12 -45.97 87.18
N ASP A 137 9.64 -46.92 86.39
CA ASP A 137 9.10 -48.20 86.89
C ASP A 137 10.17 -49.00 87.62
N TYR A 138 11.40 -49.00 87.10
CA TYR A 138 12.55 -49.59 87.79
C TYR A 138 12.80 -48.97 89.18
N TYR A 139 12.74 -47.64 89.31
CA TYR A 139 12.91 -46.97 90.61
C TYR A 139 11.69 -47.13 91.53
N VAL A 140 10.48 -47.23 90.99
CA VAL A 140 9.26 -47.56 91.75
C VAL A 140 9.40 -48.96 92.36
N GLU A 141 9.85 -49.94 91.58
CA GLU A 141 10.07 -51.32 92.03
C GLU A 141 11.16 -51.40 93.11
N LEU A 142 12.26 -50.67 92.95
CA LEU A 142 13.33 -50.57 93.96
C LEU A 142 12.81 -49.99 95.29
N VAL A 143 12.02 -48.92 95.25
CA VAL A 143 11.44 -48.32 96.46
C VAL A 143 10.40 -49.24 97.12
N ALA A 144 9.64 -50.01 96.33
CA ALA A 144 8.62 -50.93 96.83
C ALA A 144 9.21 -52.23 97.43
N THR A 145 10.29 -52.75 96.83
CA THR A 145 11.01 -53.94 97.31
C THR A 145 11.81 -53.63 98.58
N ASP A 146 12.23 -52.38 98.75
CA ASP A 146 12.96 -51.86 99.90
C ASP A 146 14.25 -52.67 100.16
N LEU A 147 14.36 -53.37 101.30
CA LEU A 147 15.52 -54.20 101.62
C LEU A 147 15.41 -55.61 101.01
N LEU A 148 16.47 -56.04 100.32
CA LEU A 148 16.59 -57.42 99.84
C LEU A 148 16.58 -58.42 101.02
N PRO A 149 16.16 -59.68 100.82
CA PRO A 149 16.14 -60.69 101.89
C PRO A 149 17.49 -60.86 102.61
N PHE A 150 18.60 -60.78 101.86
CA PHE A 150 19.95 -60.83 102.42
C PHE A 150 20.32 -59.56 103.20
N GLU A 151 19.90 -58.37 102.74
CA GLU A 151 20.13 -57.11 103.46
C GLU A 151 19.33 -57.05 104.77
N ARG A 152 18.09 -57.55 104.76
CA ARG A 152 17.27 -57.72 105.98
C ARG A 152 17.92 -58.68 106.96
N THR A 153 18.47 -59.80 106.47
CA THR A 153 19.21 -60.76 107.31
C THR A 153 20.47 -60.11 107.89
N GLN A 154 21.22 -59.33 107.10
CA GLN A 154 22.38 -58.58 107.58
C GLN A 154 22.01 -57.55 108.66
N GLN A 155 20.88 -56.84 108.51
CA GLN A 155 20.36 -55.92 109.50
C GLN A 155 20.03 -56.65 110.81
N VAL A 156 19.24 -57.73 110.74
CA VAL A 156 18.87 -58.55 111.91
C VAL A 156 20.09 -59.12 112.62
N VAL A 157 21.04 -59.71 111.88
CA VAL A 157 22.26 -60.30 112.47
C VAL A 157 23.14 -59.22 113.11
N ARG A 158 23.22 -58.00 112.55
CA ARG A 158 23.95 -56.89 113.18
C ARG A 158 23.29 -56.41 114.47
N HIS A 159 21.96 -56.27 114.51
CA HIS A 159 21.24 -55.93 115.75
C HIS A 159 21.34 -57.05 116.80
N MET A 160 21.23 -58.32 116.41
CA MET A 160 21.39 -59.45 117.34
C MET A 160 22.83 -59.54 117.87
N SER A 161 23.85 -59.26 117.04
CA SER A 161 25.26 -59.22 117.47
C SER A 161 25.48 -58.21 118.60
N THR A 162 24.81 -57.04 118.56
CA THR A 162 24.89 -56.04 119.63
C THR A 162 24.29 -56.51 120.96
N GLU A 163 23.30 -57.42 120.96
CA GLU A 163 22.72 -57.99 122.19
C GLU A 163 23.65 -59.03 122.85
N PHE A 164 24.35 -59.83 122.05
CA PHE A 164 25.29 -60.84 122.57
C PHE A 164 26.52 -60.23 123.28
N PHE A 165 26.93 -59.00 122.95
CA PHE A 165 28.03 -58.31 123.65
C PHE A 165 27.71 -57.92 125.11
N VAL A 166 26.42 -57.80 125.49
CA VAL A 166 26.00 -57.49 126.88
C VAL A 166 26.39 -58.63 127.84
N LEU A 167 26.33 -59.88 127.38
CA LEU A 167 26.73 -61.04 128.19
C LEU A 167 28.25 -61.04 128.47
N GLY A 168 29.08 -60.68 127.48
CA GLY A 168 30.54 -60.58 127.62
C GLY A 168 30.98 -59.56 128.68
N ALA A 169 30.35 -58.38 128.70
CA ALA A 169 30.66 -57.32 129.66
C ALA A 169 30.34 -57.73 131.13
N ILE A 170 29.27 -58.49 131.37
CA ILE A 170 28.90 -59.00 132.70
C ILE A 170 29.90 -60.09 133.17
N PHE A 171 30.34 -60.97 132.26
CA PHE A 171 31.32 -62.00 132.58
C PHE A 171 32.73 -61.44 132.81
N GLY A 172 33.16 -60.41 132.06
CA GLY A 172 34.44 -59.73 132.27
C GLY A 172 34.52 -59.01 133.62
N GLY A 173 33.45 -58.28 134.00
CA GLY A 173 33.35 -57.61 135.30
C GLY A 173 33.31 -58.58 136.49
N THR A 174 32.59 -59.70 136.36
CA THR A 174 32.56 -60.76 137.39
C THR A 174 33.87 -61.52 137.49
N ALA A 175 34.57 -61.81 136.38
CA ALA A 175 35.93 -62.37 136.40
C ALA A 175 36.94 -61.41 137.07
N GLY A 176 36.78 -60.10 136.89
CA GLY A 176 37.56 -59.07 137.56
C GLY A 176 37.40 -59.06 139.08
N ILE A 177 36.20 -59.38 139.60
CA ILE A 177 35.90 -59.48 141.04
C ILE A 177 36.34 -60.84 141.61
N VAL A 178 36.06 -61.94 140.90
CA VAL A 178 36.38 -63.31 141.38
C VAL A 178 37.89 -63.54 141.45
N SER A 179 38.69 -62.92 140.57
CA SER A 179 40.16 -62.99 140.63
C SER A 179 40.77 -62.28 141.85
N LEU A 180 39.99 -61.53 142.64
CA LEU A 180 40.45 -60.96 143.92
C LEU A 180 40.26 -61.92 145.11
N ILE A 181 39.56 -63.04 144.93
CA ILE A 181 39.36 -64.04 145.98
C ILE A 181 40.56 -65.01 145.99
N PRO A 182 41.35 -65.09 147.08
CA PRO A 182 42.52 -65.96 147.15
C PRO A 182 42.12 -67.44 147.17
N THR A 183 42.92 -68.29 146.51
CA THR A 183 42.72 -69.75 146.47
C THR A 183 43.08 -70.40 147.81
N LEU A 184 42.17 -71.20 148.38
CA LEU A 184 42.30 -71.81 149.73
C LEU A 184 43.28 -73.01 149.73
N GLY A 185 44.36 -72.88 150.50
CA GLY A 185 45.31 -73.94 150.87
C GLY A 185 45.83 -73.71 152.31
N ALA A 186 46.38 -74.74 152.96
CA ALA A 186 46.70 -74.88 154.40
C ALA A 186 47.14 -73.60 155.17
N PRO A 187 46.81 -73.47 156.48
CA PRO A 187 46.64 -72.20 157.24
C PRO A 187 47.93 -71.40 157.54
N THR A 188 49.00 -71.59 156.76
CA THR A 188 50.27 -70.87 156.87
C THR A 188 50.79 -70.31 155.54
N ALA A 189 49.99 -70.34 154.47
CA ALA A 189 50.39 -69.86 153.14
C ALA A 189 49.33 -68.95 152.46
N ILE A 190 49.07 -67.76 153.01
CA ILE A 190 48.34 -66.71 152.28
C ILE A 190 49.33 -66.03 151.32
N LYS A 191 49.31 -66.40 150.04
CA LYS A 191 50.08 -65.71 148.98
C LYS A 191 49.19 -64.65 148.34
N TYR A 192 49.45 -63.38 148.67
CA TYR A 192 48.87 -62.21 148.01
C TYR A 192 49.97 -61.56 147.15
N GLY A 193 49.85 -61.56 145.83
CA GLY A 193 50.87 -60.92 144.98
C GLY A 193 50.66 -61.07 143.46
N GLY A 194 51.00 -60.00 142.73
CA GLY A 194 51.29 -59.90 141.27
C GLY A 194 50.26 -60.44 140.28
N THR A 195 50.04 -61.76 140.29
CA THR A 195 49.24 -62.49 139.29
C THR A 195 47.75 -62.25 139.43
N GLU A 196 47.23 -62.16 140.66
CA GLU A 196 45.80 -61.96 140.90
C GLU A 196 45.33 -60.52 140.61
N LEU A 197 46.20 -59.52 140.84
CA LEU A 197 45.94 -58.12 140.49
C LEU A 197 46.01 -57.90 138.96
N GLY A 198 46.94 -58.57 138.26
CA GLY A 198 47.03 -58.56 136.79
C GLY A 198 45.82 -59.23 136.11
N ARG A 199 45.30 -60.32 136.68
CA ARG A 199 44.07 -60.98 136.22
C ARG A 199 42.83 -60.11 136.42
N SER A 200 42.71 -59.45 137.57
CA SER A 200 41.62 -58.51 137.83
C SER A 200 41.66 -57.32 136.86
N MET A 201 42.84 -56.73 136.64
CA MET A 201 43.02 -55.61 135.71
C MET A 201 42.77 -56.02 134.24
N THR A 202 43.04 -57.28 133.87
CA THR A 202 42.66 -57.84 132.57
C THR A 202 41.14 -58.05 132.45
N GLY A 203 40.46 -58.45 133.53
CA GLY A 203 38.99 -58.51 133.60
C GLY A 203 38.31 -57.14 133.42
N TRP A 204 38.87 -56.09 134.03
CA TRP A 204 38.43 -54.71 133.80
C TRP A 204 38.77 -54.20 132.39
N SER A 205 39.95 -54.52 131.86
CA SER A 205 40.34 -54.16 130.49
C SER A 205 39.46 -54.83 129.43
N THR A 206 39.07 -56.09 129.65
CA THR A 206 38.12 -56.81 128.77
C THR A 206 36.73 -56.22 128.86
N MET A 207 36.23 -55.85 130.06
CA MET A 207 34.97 -55.11 130.21
C MET A 207 34.98 -53.79 129.42
N PHE A 208 36.02 -52.96 129.54
CA PHE A 208 36.13 -51.70 128.77
C PHE A 208 36.25 -51.95 127.27
N SER A 209 37.02 -52.96 126.85
CA SER A 209 37.15 -53.33 125.43
C SER A 209 35.83 -53.83 124.84
N ASP A 210 35.06 -54.63 125.58
CA ASP A 210 33.78 -55.17 125.12
C ASP A 210 32.69 -54.09 125.10
N THR A 211 32.74 -53.13 126.02
CA THR A 211 31.89 -51.93 125.97
C THR A 211 32.22 -51.07 124.75
N ALA A 212 33.50 -50.91 124.41
CA ALA A 212 33.92 -50.19 123.21
C ALA A 212 33.49 -50.90 121.91
N LYS A 213 33.60 -52.25 121.85
CA LYS A 213 33.08 -53.05 120.72
C LYS A 213 31.56 -52.97 120.60
N LEU A 214 30.84 -52.89 121.72
CA LEU A 214 29.40 -52.69 121.73
C LEU A 214 29.04 -51.30 121.15
N LEU A 215 29.73 -50.24 121.57
CA LEU A 215 29.52 -48.89 121.01
C LEU A 215 29.88 -48.82 119.52
N ASP A 216 30.95 -49.50 119.08
CA ASP A 216 31.34 -49.60 117.66
C ASP A 216 30.33 -50.42 116.84
N GLY A 217 29.81 -51.52 117.40
CA GLY A 217 28.74 -52.32 116.81
C GLY A 217 27.43 -51.54 116.66
N MET A 218 27.06 -50.74 117.66
CA MET A 218 25.92 -49.81 117.59
C MET A 218 26.14 -48.72 116.55
N SER A 219 27.34 -48.11 116.50
CA SER A 219 27.72 -47.12 115.47
C SER A 219 27.65 -47.69 114.06
N ALA A 220 28.18 -48.90 113.85
CA ALA A 220 28.13 -49.60 112.57
C ALA A 220 26.71 -50.04 112.17
N SER A 221 25.82 -50.27 113.14
CA SER A 221 24.39 -50.52 112.89
C SER A 221 23.67 -49.23 112.47
N ILE A 222 23.85 -48.14 113.20
CA ILE A 222 23.29 -46.82 112.88
C ILE A 222 23.79 -46.34 111.50
N GLY A 223 25.09 -46.53 111.22
CA GLY A 223 25.66 -46.20 109.91
C GLY A 223 25.11 -47.04 108.76
N LEU A 224 24.75 -48.31 109.02
CA LEU A 224 24.11 -49.19 108.04
C LEU A 224 22.67 -48.74 107.74
N GLU A 225 21.87 -48.47 108.77
CA GLU A 225 20.51 -47.94 108.61
C GLU A 225 20.50 -46.58 107.91
N ALA A 226 21.37 -45.65 108.31
CA ALA A 226 21.52 -44.36 107.65
C ALA A 226 21.92 -44.50 106.17
N SER A 227 22.74 -45.50 105.82
CA SER A 227 23.12 -45.76 104.43
C SER A 227 21.97 -46.30 103.57
N PHE A 228 21.09 -47.13 104.14
CA PHE A 228 19.89 -47.61 103.47
C PHE A 228 18.86 -46.50 103.31
N GLU A 229 18.67 -45.68 104.34
CA GLU A 229 17.77 -44.53 104.28
C GLU A 229 18.24 -43.52 103.22
N ARG A 230 19.54 -43.18 103.17
CA ARG A 230 20.10 -42.31 102.12
C ARG A 230 19.96 -42.90 100.71
N ARG A 231 20.08 -44.21 100.57
CA ARG A 231 19.88 -44.91 99.29
C ARG A 231 18.41 -44.83 98.86
N ARG A 232 17.49 -45.05 99.80
CA ARG A 232 16.04 -44.94 99.58
C ARG A 232 15.64 -43.51 99.22
N GLU A 233 16.13 -42.50 99.93
CA GLU A 233 15.98 -41.08 99.57
C GLU A 233 16.50 -40.81 98.15
N GLY A 234 17.64 -41.40 97.78
CA GLY A 234 18.21 -41.30 96.43
C GLY A 234 17.34 -41.92 95.34
N TRP A 235 16.79 -43.12 95.57
CA TRP A 235 15.85 -43.78 94.65
C TRP A 235 14.54 -42.99 94.51
N GLU A 236 14.01 -42.50 95.63
CA GLU A 236 12.83 -41.65 95.68
C GLU A 236 13.03 -40.35 94.89
N HIS A 237 14.20 -39.72 95.03
CA HIS A 237 14.55 -38.53 94.24
C HIS A 237 14.64 -38.84 92.73
N GLN A 238 15.27 -39.95 92.34
CA GLN A 238 15.36 -40.37 90.93
C GLN A 238 13.99 -40.72 90.34
N ARG A 239 13.09 -41.33 91.12
CA ARG A 239 11.70 -41.55 90.76
C ARG A 239 11.00 -40.21 90.46
N GLN A 240 11.11 -39.24 91.36
CA GLN A 240 10.48 -37.93 91.20
C GLN A 240 11.03 -37.16 89.98
N LEU A 241 12.35 -37.22 89.73
CA LEU A 241 12.94 -36.63 88.53
C LEU A 241 12.39 -37.28 87.25
N ALA A 242 12.29 -38.61 87.22
CA ALA A 242 11.71 -39.32 86.08
C ALA A 242 10.22 -38.95 85.87
N GLU A 243 9.42 -38.80 86.93
CA GLU A 243 8.03 -38.34 86.82
C GLU A 243 7.91 -36.91 86.26
N LEU A 244 8.79 -36.00 86.67
CA LEU A 244 8.81 -34.64 86.13
C LEU A 244 9.24 -34.62 84.66
N GLU A 245 10.22 -35.44 84.28
CA GLU A 245 10.66 -35.59 82.90
C GLU A 245 9.55 -36.20 82.03
N LEU A 246 8.76 -37.16 82.53
CA LEU A 246 7.57 -37.67 81.83
C LEU A 246 6.53 -36.58 81.58
N LYS A 247 6.24 -35.74 82.57
CA LYS A 247 5.32 -34.60 82.40
C LYS A 247 5.81 -33.61 81.34
N GLN A 248 7.12 -33.40 81.26
CA GLN A 248 7.72 -32.56 80.22
C GLN A 248 7.61 -33.23 78.84
N LEU A 249 7.94 -34.52 78.73
CA LEU A 249 7.84 -35.29 77.49
C LEU A 249 6.41 -35.37 76.98
N ASP A 250 5.41 -35.52 77.86
CA ASP A 250 3.99 -35.49 77.48
C ASP A 250 3.61 -34.18 76.77
N ARG A 251 4.11 -33.04 77.25
CA ARG A 251 3.91 -31.74 76.61
C ARG A 251 4.63 -31.66 75.26
N GLN A 252 5.86 -32.19 75.17
CA GLN A 252 6.62 -32.21 73.92
C GLN A 252 5.97 -33.12 72.87
N ILE A 253 5.46 -34.28 73.27
CA ILE A 253 4.70 -35.21 72.41
C ILE A 253 3.41 -34.54 71.91
N ALA A 254 2.68 -33.82 72.77
CA ALA A 254 1.51 -33.06 72.36
C ALA A 254 1.85 -31.98 71.31
N ILE A 255 2.96 -31.26 71.48
CA ILE A 255 3.44 -30.28 70.50
C ILE A 255 3.85 -30.98 69.19
N ALA A 256 4.54 -32.12 69.27
CA ALA A 256 4.95 -32.87 68.09
C ALA A 256 3.73 -33.44 67.32
N ALA A 257 2.70 -33.89 68.02
CA ALA A 257 1.43 -34.30 67.39
C ALA A 257 0.78 -33.14 66.63
N LEU A 258 0.77 -31.93 67.21
CA LEU A 258 0.29 -30.74 66.51
C LEU A 258 1.14 -30.40 65.28
N ARG A 259 2.47 -30.61 65.33
CA ARG A 259 3.33 -30.40 64.16
C ARG A 259 3.02 -31.37 63.02
N VAL A 260 2.70 -32.63 63.33
CA VAL A 260 2.23 -33.60 62.33
C VAL A 260 0.94 -33.08 61.68
N GLN A 261 -0.07 -32.72 62.47
CA GLN A 261 -1.34 -32.18 61.95
C GLN A 261 -1.14 -30.90 61.12
N MET A 262 -0.24 -30.00 61.53
CA MET A 262 0.11 -28.81 60.76
C MET A 262 0.73 -29.16 59.41
N ALA A 263 1.64 -30.14 59.37
CA ALA A 263 2.28 -30.59 58.13
C ALA A 263 1.27 -31.26 57.20
N GLU A 264 0.37 -32.11 57.74
CA GLU A 264 -0.72 -32.74 56.98
C GLU A 264 -1.66 -31.69 56.38
N ARG A 265 -2.08 -30.70 57.18
CA ARG A 265 -2.92 -29.61 56.68
C ARG A 265 -2.21 -28.74 55.65
N ALA A 266 -0.89 -28.55 55.78
CA ALA A 266 -0.09 -27.85 54.78
C ALA A 266 0.02 -28.62 53.46
N LEU A 267 0.09 -29.95 53.51
CA LEU A 267 0.03 -30.82 52.33
C LEU A 267 -1.36 -30.75 51.67
N GLU A 268 -2.43 -30.79 52.46
CA GLU A 268 -3.81 -30.66 51.95
C GLU A 268 -4.04 -29.31 51.26
N MET A 269 -3.64 -28.19 51.89
CA MET A 269 -3.69 -26.86 51.26
C MET A 269 -2.85 -26.78 49.99
N HIS A 270 -1.74 -27.53 49.92
CA HIS A 270 -0.90 -27.59 48.72
C HIS A 270 -1.57 -28.37 47.59
N HIS A 271 -2.31 -29.45 47.90
CA HIS A 271 -3.13 -30.15 46.93
C HIS A 271 -4.26 -29.27 46.39
N GLU A 272 -4.97 -28.54 47.26
CA GLU A 272 -5.99 -27.59 46.82
C GLU A 272 -5.40 -26.54 45.86
N ALA A 273 -4.21 -26.02 46.16
CA ALA A 273 -3.54 -25.07 45.27
C ALA A 273 -3.12 -25.68 43.91
N ILE A 274 -2.90 -27.00 43.83
CA ILE A 274 -2.70 -27.71 42.57
C ILE A 274 -4.02 -27.75 41.80
N ASP A 275 -5.11 -28.14 42.46
CA ASP A 275 -6.44 -28.25 41.84
C ASP A 275 -6.92 -26.88 41.31
N ASP A 276 -6.79 -25.81 42.11
CA ASP A 276 -7.05 -24.42 41.70
C ASP A 276 -6.26 -24.04 40.42
N GLN A 277 -4.99 -24.43 40.35
CA GLN A 277 -4.15 -24.14 39.20
C GLN A 277 -4.54 -24.98 37.97
N GLU A 278 -5.02 -26.22 38.16
CA GLU A 278 -5.59 -27.04 37.09
C GLU A 278 -6.86 -26.39 36.51
N GLU A 279 -7.76 -25.87 37.36
CA GLU A 279 -8.94 -25.12 36.91
C GLU A 279 -8.57 -23.87 36.09
N ILE A 280 -7.56 -23.11 36.52
CA ILE A 280 -7.06 -21.95 35.75
C ILE A 280 -6.55 -22.40 34.37
N MET A 281 -5.77 -23.48 34.33
CA MET A 281 -5.24 -24.02 33.07
C MET A 281 -6.36 -24.48 32.13
N GLU A 282 -7.38 -25.14 32.66
CA GLU A 282 -8.57 -25.56 31.92
C GLU A 282 -9.33 -24.35 31.36
N PHE A 283 -9.55 -23.31 32.17
CA PHE A 283 -10.18 -22.08 31.69
C PHE A 283 -9.41 -21.44 30.53
N PHE A 284 -8.08 -21.32 30.61
CA PHE A 284 -7.27 -20.75 29.52
C PHE A 284 -7.28 -21.62 28.25
N ARG A 285 -7.47 -22.94 28.39
CA ARG A 285 -7.62 -23.88 27.27
C ARG A 285 -8.98 -23.71 26.60
N ASP A 286 -10.04 -23.64 27.39
CA ASP A 286 -11.42 -23.80 26.92
C ASP A 286 -12.13 -22.47 26.64
N LYS A 287 -11.60 -21.34 27.14
CA LYS A 287 -12.15 -20.01 26.81
C LYS A 287 -12.16 -19.78 25.29
N PHE A 288 -13.17 -19.06 24.81
CA PHE A 288 -13.35 -18.79 23.39
C PHE A 288 -12.16 -18.02 22.78
N SER A 289 -11.67 -16.98 23.46
CA SER A 289 -10.52 -16.17 23.05
C SER A 289 -9.18 -16.81 23.41
N ASN A 290 -9.03 -18.10 23.13
CA ASN A 290 -7.79 -18.83 23.34
C ASN A 290 -6.75 -18.56 22.23
N ALA A 291 -5.54 -19.11 22.40
CA ALA A 291 -4.45 -19.00 21.42
C ALA A 291 -4.85 -19.55 20.03
N GLY A 292 -5.71 -20.57 19.98
CA GLY A 292 -6.19 -21.16 18.72
C GLY A 292 -7.01 -20.18 17.89
N LEU A 293 -7.92 -19.43 18.52
CA LEU A 293 -8.69 -18.38 17.84
C LEU A 293 -7.77 -17.29 17.27
N TYR A 294 -6.81 -16.80 18.05
CA TYR A 294 -5.89 -15.76 17.57
C TYR A 294 -4.94 -16.27 16.48
N LEU A 295 -4.56 -17.55 16.50
CA LEU A 295 -3.83 -18.17 15.38
C LEU A 295 -4.68 -18.20 14.10
N TRP A 296 -5.95 -18.58 14.20
CA TRP A 296 -6.86 -18.55 13.06
C TRP A 296 -7.13 -17.13 12.55
N LEU A 297 -7.30 -16.15 13.45
CA LEU A 297 -7.48 -14.74 13.10
C LEU A 297 -6.23 -14.19 12.40
N SER A 298 -5.03 -14.41 12.96
CA SER A 298 -3.79 -13.89 12.38
C SER A 298 -3.52 -14.47 10.99
N THR A 299 -3.71 -15.78 10.78
CA THR A 299 -3.54 -16.41 9.47
C THR A 299 -4.59 -15.93 8.45
N SER A 300 -5.83 -15.71 8.87
CA SER A 300 -6.88 -15.19 8.00
C SER A 300 -6.68 -13.72 7.66
N LEU A 301 -6.30 -12.88 8.64
CA LEU A 301 -5.99 -11.48 8.45
C LEU A 301 -4.76 -11.28 7.56
N GLN A 302 -3.72 -12.12 7.67
CA GLN A 302 -2.56 -12.05 6.77
C GLN A 302 -2.95 -12.22 5.30
N ARG A 303 -3.88 -13.14 4.99
CA ARG A 303 -4.38 -13.33 3.61
C ARG A 303 -5.16 -12.12 3.12
N LEU A 304 -6.09 -11.61 3.94
CA LEU A 304 -6.90 -10.42 3.60
C LEU A 304 -6.01 -9.18 3.44
N TYR A 305 -5.03 -9.02 4.32
CA TYR A 305 -4.06 -7.93 4.27
C TYR A 305 -3.24 -7.97 2.98
N ARG A 306 -2.73 -9.14 2.59
CA ARG A 306 -1.98 -9.30 1.33
C ARG A 306 -2.86 -9.01 0.11
N GLN A 307 -4.10 -9.48 0.09
CA GLN A 307 -5.02 -9.23 -1.01
C GLN A 307 -5.37 -7.73 -1.11
N ALA A 308 -5.66 -7.08 0.01
CA ALA A 308 -5.91 -5.65 0.08
C ALA A 308 -4.71 -4.86 -0.43
N PHE A 309 -3.48 -5.23 -0.02
CA PHE A 309 -2.26 -4.60 -0.49
C PHE A 309 -2.10 -4.69 -2.00
N ASN A 310 -2.27 -5.88 -2.59
CA ASN A 310 -2.16 -6.06 -4.03
C ASN A 310 -3.18 -5.19 -4.79
N SER A 311 -4.42 -5.10 -4.29
CA SER A 311 -5.45 -4.24 -4.89
C SER A 311 -5.12 -2.74 -4.78
N ALA A 312 -4.61 -2.29 -3.63
CA ALA A 312 -4.20 -0.91 -3.42
C ALA A 312 -3.00 -0.55 -4.31
N HIS A 313 -2.02 -1.44 -4.41
CA HIS A 313 -0.86 -1.25 -5.27
C HIS A 313 -1.23 -1.18 -6.75
N ALA A 314 -2.15 -2.04 -7.22
CA ALA A 314 -2.67 -1.96 -8.58
C ALA A 314 -3.37 -0.61 -8.84
N MET A 315 -4.16 -0.11 -7.89
CA MET A 315 -4.78 1.21 -8.01
C MET A 315 -3.78 2.36 -7.99
N ALA A 316 -2.75 2.28 -7.16
CA ALA A 316 -1.66 3.23 -7.13
C ALA A 316 -0.90 3.28 -8.46
N ALA A 317 -0.65 2.13 -9.08
CA ALA A 317 -0.02 2.06 -10.40
C ALA A 317 -0.88 2.71 -11.49
N LEU A 318 -2.21 2.57 -11.45
CA LEU A 318 -3.11 3.29 -12.36
C LEU A 318 -3.03 4.81 -12.13
N ALA A 319 -3.04 5.27 -10.87
CA ALA A 319 -2.88 6.68 -10.54
C ALA A 319 -1.53 7.23 -11.03
N GLU A 320 -0.44 6.49 -10.85
CA GLU A 320 0.88 6.86 -11.34
C GLU A 320 0.90 7.01 -12.88
N ARG A 321 0.30 6.07 -13.61
CA ARG A 321 0.21 6.18 -15.08
C ARG A 321 -0.61 7.38 -15.54
N ALA A 322 -1.74 7.66 -14.88
CA ALA A 322 -2.54 8.84 -15.18
C ALA A 322 -1.76 10.14 -14.91
N PHE A 323 -1.00 10.19 -13.80
CA PHE A 323 -0.12 11.31 -13.49
C PHE A 323 0.94 11.51 -14.59
N ARG A 324 1.67 10.45 -14.95
CA ARG A 324 2.71 10.49 -15.99
C ARG A 324 2.15 10.99 -17.31
N PHE A 325 0.96 10.53 -17.69
CA PHE A 325 0.30 10.99 -18.91
C PHE A 325 -0.09 12.48 -18.87
N GLU A 326 -0.68 12.94 -17.76
CA GLU A 326 -1.15 14.31 -17.63
C GLU A 326 -0.02 15.32 -17.42
N ARG A 327 1.14 14.90 -16.87
CA ARG A 327 2.31 15.75 -16.57
C ARG A 327 3.48 15.58 -17.53
N ASP A 328 3.46 14.56 -18.39
CA ASP A 328 4.55 14.29 -19.34
C ASP A 328 5.92 14.06 -18.64
N ASP A 329 5.88 13.54 -17.41
CA ASP A 329 7.04 13.23 -16.58
C ASP A 329 7.27 11.70 -16.60
N GLU A 330 8.26 11.25 -17.36
CA GLU A 330 8.56 9.82 -17.54
C GLU A 330 9.78 9.34 -16.74
N THR A 331 10.63 10.26 -16.30
CA THR A 331 11.95 9.93 -15.74
C THR A 331 11.98 9.95 -14.23
N THR A 332 11.07 10.67 -13.59
CA THR A 332 11.05 10.80 -12.13
C THR A 332 10.47 9.53 -11.48
N PRO A 333 11.16 8.90 -10.51
CA PRO A 333 10.54 7.86 -9.71
C PRO A 333 9.44 8.48 -8.83
N LEU A 334 8.21 8.00 -8.97
CA LEU A 334 7.03 8.50 -8.25
C LEU A 334 6.63 7.58 -7.11
N LEU A 335 6.50 6.28 -7.38
CA LEU A 335 6.24 5.25 -6.38
C LEU A 335 7.48 4.36 -6.19
N GLN A 336 7.65 3.83 -4.98
CA GLN A 336 8.69 2.85 -4.69
C GLN A 336 8.37 1.52 -5.37
N PRO A 337 9.39 0.79 -5.85
CA PRO A 337 9.20 -0.50 -6.52
C PRO A 337 8.68 -1.59 -5.58
N THR A 338 8.84 -1.44 -4.26
CA THR A 338 8.38 -2.42 -3.28
C THR A 338 8.11 -1.77 -1.92
N TYR A 339 6.87 -1.92 -1.44
CA TYR A 339 6.45 -1.50 -0.09
C TYR A 339 6.31 -2.67 0.89
N TRP A 340 6.20 -3.89 0.38
CA TRP A 340 5.92 -5.08 1.18
C TRP A 340 7.20 -5.70 1.72
N SER A 341 7.36 -5.73 3.06
CA SER A 341 8.48 -6.41 3.72
C SER A 341 8.07 -7.80 4.20
N THR A 342 8.62 -8.86 3.60
CA THR A 342 8.33 -10.25 4.01
C THR A 342 8.81 -10.56 5.42
N GLN A 343 9.91 -9.95 5.86
CA GLN A 343 10.49 -10.15 7.21
C GLN A 343 9.59 -9.65 8.33
N HIS A 344 8.79 -8.61 8.06
CA HIS A 344 7.90 -7.98 9.05
C HIS A 344 6.42 -8.27 8.75
N ALA A 345 6.13 -9.40 8.09
CA ALA A 345 4.78 -9.79 7.70
C ALA A 345 4.00 -8.72 6.89
N GLY A 346 4.72 -7.86 6.17
CA GLY A 346 4.16 -6.77 5.37
C GLY A 346 3.80 -5.52 6.16
N LEU A 347 3.91 -5.51 7.49
CA LEU A 347 3.53 -4.37 8.34
C LEU A 347 4.15 -3.05 7.85
N LEU A 348 3.42 -1.95 8.00
CA LEU A 348 3.75 -0.60 7.52
C LEU A 348 3.71 -0.39 5.98
N SER A 349 3.35 -1.41 5.20
CA SER A 349 3.28 -1.25 3.73
C SER A 349 2.19 -0.27 3.29
N GLY A 350 1.11 -0.12 4.07
CA GLY A 350 0.02 0.81 3.77
C GLY A 350 0.42 2.25 4.04
N GLU A 351 1.11 2.51 5.14
CA GLU A 351 1.63 3.80 5.56
C GLU A 351 2.67 4.34 4.57
N GLY A 352 3.59 3.48 4.12
CA GLY A 352 4.56 3.82 3.09
C GLY A 352 3.88 4.20 1.78
N LEU A 353 2.95 3.38 1.30
CA LEU A 353 2.21 3.66 0.06
C LEU A 353 1.36 4.94 0.17
N MET A 354 0.68 5.15 1.29
CA MET A 354 -0.17 6.33 1.51
C MET A 354 0.66 7.62 1.47
N THR A 355 1.85 7.61 2.07
CA THR A 355 2.75 8.77 2.09
C THR A 355 3.17 9.15 0.68
N ASP A 356 3.57 8.18 -0.13
CA ASP A 356 3.97 8.42 -1.52
C ASP A 356 2.79 8.87 -2.39
N LEU A 357 1.57 8.36 -2.15
CA LEU A 357 0.36 8.84 -2.82
C LEU A 357 0.03 10.30 -2.47
N LEU A 358 0.20 10.70 -1.22
CA LEU A 358 0.03 12.09 -0.80
C LEU A 358 1.10 13.00 -1.42
N GLU A 359 2.33 12.53 -1.56
CA GLU A 359 3.38 13.27 -2.27
C GLU A 359 3.05 13.41 -3.77
N LEU A 360 2.56 12.34 -4.40
CA LEU A 360 2.12 12.35 -5.79
C LEU A 360 0.99 13.37 -6.03
N GLU A 361 0.01 13.42 -5.13
CA GLU A 361 -1.07 14.40 -5.15
C GLU A 361 -0.56 15.84 -4.97
N ARG A 362 0.32 16.06 -3.99
CA ARG A 362 0.95 17.37 -3.77
C ARG A 362 1.67 17.85 -5.04
N ARG A 363 2.49 16.99 -5.65
CA ARG A 363 3.19 17.31 -6.91
C ARG A 363 2.23 17.62 -8.04
N PHE A 364 1.11 16.90 -8.12
CA PHE A 364 0.08 17.19 -9.13
C PHE A 364 -0.47 18.61 -8.94
N ILE A 365 -0.83 18.99 -7.72
CA ILE A 365 -1.36 20.32 -7.41
C ILE A 365 -0.31 21.41 -7.70
N GLU A 366 0.95 21.20 -7.30
CA GLU A 366 2.05 22.17 -7.50
C GLU A 366 2.40 22.39 -8.97
N THR A 367 2.29 21.35 -9.80
CA THR A 367 2.66 21.41 -11.23
C THR A 367 1.45 21.67 -12.14
N ASN A 368 0.24 21.83 -11.60
CA ASN A 368 -0.96 22.05 -12.40
C ASN A 368 -1.20 23.52 -12.73
N TYR A 369 -0.51 24.00 -13.75
CA TYR A 369 -0.77 25.28 -14.39
C TYR A 369 -1.60 25.11 -15.67
N ARG A 370 -2.27 26.20 -16.08
CA ARG A 370 -3.01 26.23 -17.33
C ARG A 370 -2.05 26.25 -18.52
N THR A 371 -2.28 25.36 -19.47
CA THR A 371 -1.60 25.38 -20.77
C THR A 371 -2.40 26.24 -21.76
N LEU A 372 -1.82 26.55 -22.92
CA LEU A 372 -2.54 27.30 -23.94
C LEU A 372 -3.62 26.38 -24.52
N GLU A 373 -4.88 26.73 -24.34
CA GLU A 373 -6.03 26.00 -24.86
C GLU A 373 -6.51 26.69 -26.15
N LEU A 374 -6.58 25.93 -27.25
CA LEU A 374 -6.96 26.43 -28.56
C LEU A 374 -8.06 25.55 -29.18
N ASP A 375 -8.90 26.18 -29.99
CA ASP A 375 -9.90 25.52 -30.81
C ASP A 375 -9.69 25.94 -32.27
N GLN A 376 -9.39 24.98 -33.13
CA GLN A 376 -9.12 25.24 -34.55
C GLN A 376 -9.98 24.33 -35.42
N SER A 377 -10.59 24.91 -36.46
CA SER A 377 -11.48 24.20 -37.37
C SER A 377 -10.79 23.98 -38.71
N PHE A 378 -10.84 22.75 -39.21
CA PHE A 378 -10.20 22.33 -40.45
C PHE A 378 -11.25 21.91 -41.47
N SER A 379 -11.30 22.63 -42.60
CA SER A 379 -12.17 22.32 -43.73
C SER A 379 -11.50 21.28 -44.64
N VAL A 380 -12.15 20.14 -44.83
CA VAL A 380 -11.66 19.10 -45.74
C VAL A 380 -11.66 19.59 -47.18
N MET A 381 -12.62 20.43 -47.57
CA MET A 381 -12.65 21.07 -48.89
C MET A 381 -11.37 21.89 -49.17
N GLN A 382 -10.81 22.55 -48.14
CA GLN A 382 -9.60 23.36 -48.29
C GLN A 382 -8.31 22.53 -48.25
N ILE A 383 -8.24 21.52 -47.38
CA ILE A 383 -7.01 20.75 -47.15
C ILE A 383 -6.87 19.60 -48.15
N ALA A 384 -7.98 18.91 -48.45
CA ALA A 384 -7.98 17.71 -49.27
C ALA A 384 -9.27 17.62 -50.13
N PRO A 385 -9.43 18.46 -51.17
CA PRO A 385 -10.64 18.49 -51.99
C PRO A 385 -10.94 17.15 -52.69
N ALA A 386 -9.90 16.40 -53.08
CA ALA A 386 -10.06 15.07 -53.65
C ALA A 386 -10.69 14.08 -52.66
N ALA A 387 -10.38 14.20 -51.36
CA ALA A 387 -10.96 13.36 -50.32
C ALA A 387 -12.46 13.66 -50.13
N LEU A 388 -12.88 14.93 -50.25
CA LEU A 388 -14.29 15.28 -50.21
C LEU A 388 -15.08 14.69 -51.38
N VAL A 389 -14.51 14.71 -52.59
CA VAL A 389 -15.12 14.07 -53.77
C VAL A 389 -15.23 12.56 -53.56
N ALA A 390 -14.19 11.91 -53.03
CA ALA A 390 -14.23 10.49 -52.70
C ALA A 390 -15.30 10.17 -51.64
N LEU A 391 -15.48 11.02 -50.63
CA LEU A 391 -16.53 10.86 -49.62
C LEU A 391 -17.93 10.89 -50.25
N ARG A 392 -18.19 11.81 -51.18
CA ARG A 392 -19.49 11.93 -51.86
C ARG A 392 -19.81 10.71 -52.74
N GLU A 393 -18.81 10.21 -53.46
CA GLU A 393 -18.99 9.11 -54.42
C GLU A 393 -18.95 7.72 -53.76
N VAL A 394 -17.99 7.49 -52.87
CA VAL A 394 -17.71 6.16 -52.26
C VAL A 394 -18.29 6.03 -50.85
N GLY A 395 -18.50 7.14 -50.15
CA GLY A 395 -18.91 7.14 -48.74
C GLY A 395 -17.74 6.97 -47.76
N GLU A 396 -16.49 7.06 -48.20
CA GLU A 396 -15.32 6.99 -47.32
C GLU A 396 -14.22 7.93 -47.83
N CYS A 397 -13.52 8.59 -46.92
CA CYS A 397 -12.35 9.38 -47.27
C CYS A 397 -11.29 9.39 -46.16
N GLU A 398 -10.05 9.67 -46.56
CA GLU A 398 -8.91 9.84 -45.69
C GLU A 398 -8.40 11.27 -45.77
N VAL A 399 -8.17 11.89 -44.62
CA VAL A 399 -7.76 13.28 -44.49
C VAL A 399 -6.57 13.36 -43.55
N ALA A 400 -5.46 13.93 -44.01
CA ALA A 400 -4.32 14.26 -43.17
C ALA A 400 -4.39 15.75 -42.79
N ILE A 401 -4.24 16.05 -41.50
CA ILE A 401 -4.07 17.41 -41.00
C ILE A 401 -2.56 17.61 -40.77
N PRO A 402 -1.85 18.27 -41.71
CA PRO A 402 -0.40 18.43 -41.62
C PRO A 402 -0.02 19.48 -40.57
N GLU A 403 1.22 19.44 -40.11
CA GLU A 403 1.73 20.39 -39.12
C GLU A 403 1.63 21.85 -39.59
N ILE A 404 1.87 22.08 -40.88
CA ILE A 404 1.79 23.42 -41.48
C ILE A 404 0.40 24.06 -41.29
N ALA A 405 -0.67 23.27 -41.20
CA ALA A 405 -2.02 23.79 -41.00
C ALA A 405 -2.21 24.43 -39.62
N PHE A 406 -1.44 24.00 -38.62
CA PHE A 406 -1.40 24.62 -37.29
C PHE A 406 -0.41 25.79 -37.23
N ASP A 407 0.76 25.62 -37.84
CA ASP A 407 1.84 26.62 -37.86
C ASP A 407 1.44 27.92 -38.58
N LEU A 408 0.60 27.83 -39.61
CA LEU A 408 0.10 28.99 -40.36
C LEU A 408 -0.69 29.98 -39.49
N PHE A 409 -1.45 29.50 -38.50
CA PHE A 409 -2.25 30.35 -37.61
C PHE A 409 -1.53 30.66 -36.30
N TYR A 410 -0.81 29.68 -35.75
CA TYR A 410 -0.12 29.78 -34.46
C TYR A 410 1.34 29.33 -34.59
N PRO A 411 2.20 30.18 -35.17
CA PRO A 411 3.62 29.87 -35.31
C PRO A 411 4.31 29.82 -33.94
N GLY A 412 5.16 28.81 -33.75
CA GLY A 412 5.91 28.61 -32.50
C GLY A 412 5.21 27.76 -31.43
N HIS A 413 4.03 27.21 -31.72
CA HIS A 413 3.39 26.26 -30.82
C HIS A 413 3.97 24.85 -30.99
N TYR A 414 4.27 24.17 -29.89
CA TYR A 414 4.75 22.79 -29.85
C TYR A 414 4.02 22.00 -28.75
N ARG A 415 4.25 20.68 -28.66
CA ARG A 415 3.50 19.74 -27.80
C ARG A 415 1.98 19.86 -27.94
N ARG A 416 1.50 19.98 -29.18
CA ARG A 416 0.07 20.07 -29.50
C ARG A 416 -0.62 18.74 -29.20
N ARG A 417 -1.35 18.67 -28.09
CA ARG A 417 -2.11 17.48 -27.64
C ARG A 417 -3.60 17.73 -27.78
N ILE A 418 -4.29 16.81 -28.44
CA ILE A 418 -5.75 16.86 -28.60
C ILE A 418 -6.41 16.72 -27.22
N ARG A 419 -7.39 17.58 -26.95
CA ARG A 419 -8.32 17.48 -25.82
C ARG A 419 -9.67 16.90 -26.25
N ALA A 420 -10.15 17.32 -27.42
CA ALA A 420 -11.37 16.78 -28.02
C ALA A 420 -11.37 17.06 -29.52
N VAL A 421 -12.09 16.22 -30.27
CA VAL A 421 -12.37 16.43 -31.68
C VAL A 421 -13.87 16.38 -31.91
N ARG A 422 -14.40 17.34 -32.66
CA ARG A 422 -15.81 17.43 -33.02
C ARG A 422 -15.96 17.47 -34.53
N LEU A 423 -17.00 16.84 -35.04
CA LEU A 423 -17.26 16.74 -36.47
C LEU A 423 -18.53 17.51 -36.84
N THR A 424 -18.42 18.36 -37.85
CA THR A 424 -19.55 19.03 -38.48
C THR A 424 -19.59 18.69 -39.96
N ILE A 425 -20.71 18.17 -40.46
CA ILE A 425 -20.93 17.85 -41.88
C ILE A 425 -22.14 18.65 -42.37
N PRO A 426 -21.92 19.85 -42.93
CA PRO A 426 -22.99 20.61 -43.55
C PRO A 426 -23.54 19.87 -44.78
N CYS A 427 -24.77 19.39 -44.68
CA CYS A 427 -25.47 18.65 -45.74
C CYS A 427 -26.98 18.92 -45.68
N VAL A 428 -27.68 18.57 -46.75
CA VAL A 428 -29.15 18.69 -46.80
C VAL A 428 -29.74 17.33 -46.46
N THR A 429 -30.27 17.21 -45.25
CA THR A 429 -30.96 16.01 -44.77
C THR A 429 -32.44 16.28 -44.54
N GLY A 430 -33.26 15.22 -44.57
CA GLY A 430 -34.68 15.31 -44.20
C GLY A 430 -34.86 15.48 -42.68
N PRO A 431 -36.03 15.95 -42.22
CA PRO A 431 -36.33 16.02 -40.80
C PRO A 431 -36.21 14.63 -40.15
N TYR A 432 -35.65 14.58 -38.94
CA TYR A 432 -35.42 13.35 -38.17
C TYR A 432 -34.53 12.29 -38.86
N THR A 433 -33.70 12.69 -39.83
CA THR A 433 -32.72 11.80 -40.47
C THR A 433 -31.36 11.95 -39.81
N ASN A 434 -30.79 10.84 -39.35
CA ASN A 434 -29.46 10.83 -38.75
C ASN A 434 -28.36 10.97 -39.81
N VAL A 435 -27.32 11.76 -39.49
CA VAL A 435 -26.08 11.83 -40.26
C VAL A 435 -25.09 10.88 -39.60
N ALA A 436 -25.22 9.59 -39.93
CA ALA A 436 -24.37 8.54 -39.39
C ALA A 436 -23.00 8.55 -40.10
N ALA A 437 -22.03 9.22 -39.51
CA ALA A 437 -20.64 9.18 -39.94
C ALA A 437 -19.77 8.65 -38.79
N THR A 438 -18.73 7.88 -39.13
CA THR A 438 -17.71 7.42 -38.19
C THR A 438 -16.40 8.13 -38.50
N LEU A 439 -15.85 8.81 -37.49
CA LEU A 439 -14.53 9.44 -37.55
C LEU A 439 -13.55 8.55 -36.78
N THR A 440 -12.49 8.11 -37.45
CA THR A 440 -11.45 7.24 -36.87
C THR A 440 -10.08 7.90 -37.00
N LEU A 441 -9.31 7.88 -35.92
CA LEU A 441 -7.91 8.33 -35.91
C LEU A 441 -7.01 7.16 -36.31
N LYS A 442 -6.28 7.28 -37.42
CA LYS A 442 -5.33 6.26 -37.89
C LYS A 442 -3.93 6.46 -37.33
N GLN A 443 -3.45 7.70 -37.33
CA GLN A 443 -2.10 8.02 -36.87
C GLN A 443 -2.10 9.41 -36.23
N SER A 444 -1.24 9.60 -35.23
CA SER A 444 -1.08 10.89 -34.59
C SER A 444 0.38 11.13 -34.24
N PHE A 445 0.84 12.36 -34.43
CA PHE A 445 2.21 12.79 -34.25
C PHE A 445 2.24 14.03 -33.35
N LEU A 446 3.22 14.06 -32.45
CA LEU A 446 3.43 15.16 -31.53
C LEU A 446 4.88 15.64 -31.62
N ARG A 447 5.05 16.95 -31.78
CA ARG A 447 6.35 17.61 -31.65
C ARG A 447 6.69 17.79 -30.18
N ARG A 448 7.65 17.03 -29.67
CA ARG A 448 8.03 17.07 -28.24
C ARG A 448 8.84 18.32 -27.87
N ASP A 449 9.76 18.73 -28.74
CA ASP A 449 10.71 19.82 -28.45
C ASP A 449 10.56 20.98 -29.44
N PRO A 450 10.90 22.22 -29.06
CA PRO A 450 10.72 23.42 -29.88
C PRO A 450 11.80 23.54 -30.98
N ALA A 451 12.08 22.45 -31.70
CA ALA A 451 13.05 22.41 -32.79
C ALA A 451 12.32 22.18 -34.13
N ALA A 452 12.74 22.89 -35.18
CA ALA A 452 12.19 22.76 -36.53
C ALA A 452 12.64 21.46 -37.22
N GLY A 453 11.77 20.87 -38.05
CA GLY A 453 12.05 19.69 -38.88
C GLY A 453 11.24 18.43 -38.52
N ASP A 454 10.92 17.63 -39.54
CA ASP A 454 10.06 16.43 -39.43
C ASP A 454 10.62 15.35 -38.49
N THR A 455 11.93 15.34 -38.24
CA THR A 455 12.60 14.38 -37.34
C THR A 455 12.19 14.53 -35.87
N ASN A 456 11.54 15.65 -35.51
CA ASN A 456 11.10 15.92 -34.14
C ASN A 456 9.63 15.53 -33.90
N LEU A 457 8.94 15.02 -34.92
CA LEU A 457 7.59 14.47 -34.81
C LEU A 457 7.66 13.02 -34.31
N ILE A 458 7.17 12.80 -33.10
CA ILE A 458 7.12 11.47 -32.48
C ILE A 458 5.70 10.93 -32.66
N GLU A 459 5.58 9.71 -33.17
CA GLU A 459 4.29 9.01 -33.25
C GLU A 459 3.76 8.72 -31.85
N MET A 460 2.53 9.16 -31.59
CA MET A 460 1.83 8.90 -30.34
C MET A 460 0.94 7.66 -30.51
N PRO A 461 1.00 6.69 -29.57
CA PRO A 461 0.19 5.48 -29.68
C PRO A 461 -1.30 5.82 -29.61
N LEU A 462 -2.08 5.14 -30.46
CA LEU A 462 -3.54 5.21 -30.44
C LEU A 462 -4.06 4.60 -29.13
N ARG A 463 -4.99 5.30 -28.47
CA ARG A 463 -5.53 4.93 -27.16
C ARG A 463 -6.94 4.32 -27.29
N HIS A 464 -7.53 3.94 -26.16
CA HIS A 464 -8.76 3.15 -26.04
C HIS A 464 -9.94 3.54 -26.95
N THR A 465 -10.14 4.82 -27.24
CA THR A 465 -11.27 5.29 -28.08
C THR A 465 -10.73 6.00 -29.33
N PRO A 466 -10.26 5.25 -30.35
CA PRO A 466 -9.70 5.81 -31.58
C PRO A 466 -10.78 6.08 -32.63
N SER A 467 -12.07 5.94 -32.30
CA SER A 467 -13.16 6.24 -33.22
C SER A 467 -14.37 6.81 -32.48
N VAL A 468 -15.12 7.69 -33.15
CA VAL A 468 -16.38 8.25 -32.69
C VAL A 468 -17.41 8.20 -33.82
N SER A 469 -18.69 8.20 -33.46
CA SER A 469 -19.79 8.25 -34.43
C SER A 469 -20.65 9.50 -34.21
N THR A 470 -21.10 10.10 -35.30
CA THR A 470 -22.02 11.25 -35.29
C THR A 470 -23.47 10.80 -35.38
N SER A 471 -24.36 11.60 -34.81
CA SER A 471 -25.81 11.43 -34.93
C SER A 471 -26.43 12.58 -35.72
N THR A 472 -26.05 13.82 -35.39
CA THR A 472 -26.55 15.04 -36.07
C THR A 472 -25.52 15.62 -37.04
N ALA A 473 -24.24 15.31 -36.82
CA ALA A 473 -23.09 15.92 -37.49
C ALA A 473 -23.10 17.46 -37.41
N GLN A 474 -23.57 18.02 -36.29
CA GLN A 474 -23.48 19.44 -35.95
C GLN A 474 -22.64 19.59 -34.69
N ASN A 475 -21.32 19.75 -34.86
CA ASN A 475 -20.36 19.84 -33.77
C ASN A 475 -20.38 18.61 -32.82
N ASP A 476 -20.63 17.42 -33.39
CA ASP A 476 -20.76 16.18 -32.65
C ASP A 476 -19.38 15.68 -32.16
N ALA A 477 -19.25 15.46 -30.85
CA ALA A 477 -18.04 14.92 -30.22
C ALA A 477 -18.03 13.38 -30.10
N GLY A 478 -19.14 12.71 -30.44
CA GLY A 478 -19.32 11.26 -30.22
C GLY A 478 -19.66 10.86 -28.78
N VAL A 479 -19.99 11.83 -27.94
CA VAL A 479 -20.49 11.66 -26.57
C VAL A 479 -21.82 12.40 -26.41
N PHE A 480 -22.68 11.94 -25.51
CA PHE A 480 -23.98 12.58 -25.28
C PHE A 480 -23.86 13.95 -24.59
N ASP A 481 -22.99 14.05 -23.59
CA ASP A 481 -22.68 15.30 -22.90
C ASP A 481 -21.22 15.66 -23.12
N PHE A 482 -21.00 16.78 -23.80
CA PHE A 482 -19.66 17.30 -24.07
C PHE A 482 -19.22 18.21 -22.93
N SER A 483 -18.56 17.63 -21.93
CA SER A 483 -18.07 18.35 -20.75
C SER A 483 -16.64 17.95 -20.39
N PHE A 484 -15.74 18.93 -20.32
CA PHE A 484 -14.36 18.72 -19.87
C PHE A 484 -14.24 18.40 -18.36
N ARG A 485 -15.36 18.38 -17.62
CA ARG A 485 -15.41 18.00 -16.20
C ARG A 485 -15.65 16.50 -15.97
N ASP A 486 -15.81 15.69 -17.02
CA ASP A 486 -15.91 14.22 -16.87
C ASP A 486 -14.60 13.68 -16.27
N GLU A 487 -14.74 12.72 -15.36
CA GLU A 487 -13.64 11.99 -14.75
C GLU A 487 -12.93 11.08 -15.76
N ARG A 488 -13.58 10.76 -16.88
CA ARG A 488 -13.01 9.96 -17.98
C ARG A 488 -12.31 10.85 -19.01
N TYR A 489 -11.37 10.26 -19.72
CA TYR A 489 -10.76 10.91 -20.87
C TYR A 489 -11.74 10.95 -22.05
N MET A 490 -11.71 12.06 -22.79
CA MET A 490 -12.49 12.24 -24.01
C MET A 490 -11.95 11.35 -25.14
N PRO A 491 -12.77 11.02 -26.16
CA PRO A 491 -12.28 10.39 -27.37
C PRO A 491 -11.11 11.18 -27.97
N PHE A 492 -10.07 10.47 -28.41
CA PHE A 492 -8.82 11.06 -28.96
C PHE A 492 -7.98 11.91 -27.99
N GLU A 493 -8.36 12.05 -26.71
CA GLU A 493 -7.62 12.87 -25.76
C GLU A 493 -6.19 12.33 -25.56
N GLY A 494 -5.21 13.23 -25.65
CA GLY A 494 -3.78 12.93 -25.55
C GLY A 494 -3.12 12.45 -26.84
N ALA A 495 -3.86 12.29 -27.94
CA ALA A 495 -3.27 12.10 -29.26
C ALA A 495 -2.55 13.39 -29.72
N GLY A 496 -1.60 13.23 -30.64
CA GLY A 496 -0.95 14.38 -31.29
C GLY A 496 -1.90 15.12 -32.23
N ALA A 497 -1.79 16.45 -32.29
CA ALA A 497 -2.66 17.25 -33.17
C ALA A 497 -2.39 17.01 -34.66
N VAL A 498 -1.13 16.76 -35.04
CA VAL A 498 -0.77 16.34 -36.39
C VAL A 498 -1.25 14.92 -36.58
N SER A 499 -2.20 14.69 -37.47
CA SER A 499 -2.98 13.45 -37.43
C SER A 499 -3.61 13.09 -38.77
N THR A 500 -3.83 11.79 -38.94
CA THR A 500 -4.51 11.22 -40.12
C THR A 500 -5.82 10.59 -39.71
N TRP A 501 -6.90 11.01 -40.37
CA TRP A 501 -8.27 10.69 -40.04
C TRP A 501 -8.94 9.94 -41.19
N THR A 502 -9.83 9.02 -40.85
CA THR A 502 -10.74 8.38 -41.78
C THR A 502 -12.16 8.74 -41.42
N VAL A 503 -12.90 9.28 -42.39
CA VAL A 503 -14.33 9.56 -42.27
C VAL A 503 -15.07 8.54 -43.12
N SER A 504 -15.96 7.78 -42.50
CA SER A 504 -16.74 6.72 -43.15
C SER A 504 -18.23 6.95 -42.96
N LEU A 505 -18.98 6.84 -44.05
CA LEU A 505 -20.43 6.90 -44.14
C LEU A 505 -20.95 5.52 -44.61
N PRO A 506 -22.20 5.16 -44.29
CA PRO A 506 -22.84 3.93 -44.78
C PRO A 506 -22.79 3.77 -46.30
N LYS A 507 -22.09 2.73 -46.78
CA LYS A 507 -21.87 2.50 -48.22
C LYS A 507 -23.11 1.92 -48.93
N ASN A 508 -23.74 0.91 -48.32
CA ASN A 508 -24.81 0.13 -48.93
C ASN A 508 -26.17 0.84 -48.87
N PHE A 509 -26.47 1.47 -47.74
CA PHE A 509 -27.71 2.21 -47.53
C PHE A 509 -27.37 3.65 -47.18
N ARG A 510 -27.52 4.56 -48.13
CA ARG A 510 -27.25 6.00 -47.95
C ARG A 510 -28.48 6.67 -47.35
N PRO A 511 -28.45 7.11 -46.06
CA PRO A 511 -29.64 7.66 -45.40
C PRO A 511 -30.12 8.99 -45.99
N PHE A 512 -29.23 9.69 -46.68
CA PHE A 512 -29.48 10.94 -47.39
C PHE A 512 -28.57 11.03 -48.62
N ASP A 513 -28.81 11.99 -49.50
CA ASP A 513 -27.97 12.19 -50.69
C ASP A 513 -26.63 12.83 -50.31
N TYR A 514 -25.55 12.05 -50.41
CA TYR A 514 -24.20 12.50 -50.08
C TYR A 514 -23.69 13.61 -51.00
N ARG A 515 -24.27 13.81 -52.19
CA ARG A 515 -23.91 14.94 -53.07
C ARG A 515 -24.25 16.29 -52.45
N THR A 516 -25.16 16.31 -51.48
CA THR A 516 -25.54 17.52 -50.74
C THR A 516 -24.53 17.93 -49.68
N ILE A 517 -23.54 17.08 -49.36
CA ILE A 517 -22.46 17.41 -48.41
C ILE A 517 -21.63 18.53 -49.03
N THR A 518 -21.67 19.74 -48.47
CA THR A 518 -20.91 20.87 -49.00
C THR A 518 -19.45 20.82 -48.57
N ASP A 519 -19.20 20.42 -47.33
CA ASP A 519 -17.87 20.30 -46.73
C ASP A 519 -17.90 19.30 -45.56
N VAL A 520 -16.73 18.96 -45.02
CA VAL A 520 -16.56 18.28 -43.73
C VAL A 520 -15.62 19.13 -42.90
N ILE A 521 -16.05 19.52 -41.70
CA ILE A 521 -15.30 20.39 -40.81
C ILE A 521 -14.92 19.59 -39.57
N VAL A 522 -13.62 19.47 -39.34
CA VAL A 522 -13.05 18.83 -38.15
C VAL A 522 -12.64 19.93 -37.19
N HIS A 523 -13.33 20.06 -36.07
CA HIS A 523 -12.97 20.98 -34.99
C HIS A 523 -12.04 20.26 -34.02
N VAL A 524 -10.80 20.70 -33.93
CA VAL A 524 -9.79 20.12 -33.04
C VAL A 524 -9.55 21.12 -31.90
N SER A 525 -9.95 20.71 -30.70
CA SER A 525 -9.61 21.42 -29.47
C SER A 525 -8.35 20.79 -28.89
N TYR A 526 -7.29 21.57 -28.70
CA TYR A 526 -5.98 21.07 -28.28
C TYR A 526 -5.28 22.01 -27.30
N THR A 527 -4.33 21.46 -26.56
CA THR A 527 -3.43 22.22 -25.70
C THR A 527 -2.04 22.31 -26.32
N ALA A 528 -1.35 23.44 -26.15
CA ALA A 528 0.00 23.65 -26.66
C ALA A 528 0.89 24.43 -25.67
N LEU A 529 2.20 24.36 -25.91
CA LEU A 529 3.21 25.25 -25.33
C LEU A 529 3.73 26.18 -26.44
N ALA A 530 4.20 27.37 -26.08
CA ALA A 530 4.73 28.34 -27.03
C ALA A 530 6.23 28.57 -26.80
N ASP A 531 6.97 28.70 -27.90
CA ASP A 531 8.38 29.10 -27.91
C ASP A 531 8.63 30.19 -28.96
N SER A 532 9.35 31.24 -28.56
CA SER A 532 9.61 32.41 -29.42
C SER A 532 10.67 32.12 -30.49
N GLY A 533 11.63 31.24 -30.21
CA GLY A 533 12.64 30.81 -31.19
C GLY A 533 11.99 30.02 -32.31
N LEU A 534 11.17 29.03 -31.97
CA LEU A 534 10.40 28.24 -32.93
C LEU A 534 9.49 29.14 -33.78
N ARG A 535 8.83 30.13 -33.15
CA ARG A 535 8.01 31.10 -33.88
C ARG A 535 8.79 31.83 -34.98
N ALA A 536 9.96 32.38 -34.67
CA ALA A 536 10.79 33.08 -35.64
C ALA A 536 11.25 32.15 -36.79
N THR A 537 11.57 30.89 -36.50
CA THR A 537 11.95 29.92 -37.54
C THR A 537 10.78 29.59 -38.49
N VAL A 538 9.57 29.43 -37.97
CA VAL A 538 8.37 29.13 -38.76
C VAL A 538 7.94 30.35 -39.59
N GLU A 539 7.98 31.55 -39.01
CA GLU A 539 7.64 32.79 -39.71
C GLU A 539 8.65 33.10 -40.84
N SER A 540 9.95 32.88 -40.61
CA SER A 540 10.97 33.06 -41.67
C SER A 540 10.83 32.03 -42.80
N ALA A 541 10.50 30.77 -42.49
CA ALA A 541 10.20 29.76 -43.50
C ALA A 541 8.95 30.12 -44.31
N SER A 542 7.90 30.62 -43.64
CA SER A 542 6.66 31.06 -44.28
C SER A 542 6.89 32.28 -45.19
N ALA A 543 7.69 33.25 -44.75
CA ALA A 543 8.07 34.40 -45.55
C ALA A 543 8.90 34.01 -46.79
N ALA A 544 9.79 33.02 -46.66
CA ALA A 544 10.54 32.48 -47.80
C ALA A 544 9.62 31.80 -48.83
N LEU A 545 8.63 31.02 -48.35
CA LEU A 545 7.59 30.41 -49.18
C LEU A 545 6.76 31.50 -49.89
N GLU A 546 6.30 32.52 -49.17
CA GLU A 546 5.55 33.65 -49.73
C GLU A 546 6.34 34.40 -50.79
N GLY A 547 7.63 34.65 -50.54
CA GLY A 547 8.53 35.28 -51.51
C GLY A 547 8.72 34.43 -52.77
N SER A 548 8.81 33.10 -52.63
CA SER A 548 8.90 32.18 -53.75
C SER A 548 7.61 32.13 -54.58
N LEU A 549 6.45 32.08 -53.91
CA LEU A 549 5.15 32.04 -54.55
C LEU A 549 4.87 33.35 -55.31
N THR A 550 5.21 34.48 -54.70
CA THR A 550 5.08 35.80 -55.32
C THR A 550 5.96 35.93 -56.57
N ARG A 551 7.17 35.34 -56.56
CA ARG A 551 8.07 35.31 -57.73
C ARG A 551 7.52 34.43 -58.87
N VAL A 552 6.92 33.29 -58.55
CA VAL A 552 6.31 32.41 -59.57
C VAL A 552 5.06 33.05 -60.16
N LEU A 553 4.20 33.63 -59.32
CA LEU A 553 2.93 34.23 -59.74
C LEU A 553 3.07 35.59 -60.43
N SER A 554 4.23 36.25 -60.32
CA SER A 554 4.54 37.43 -61.15
C SER A 554 4.98 37.05 -62.56
N THR A 555 5.48 35.82 -62.77
CA THR A 555 6.02 35.34 -64.06
C THR A 555 5.09 34.37 -64.77
N THR A 556 4.21 33.68 -64.04
CA THR A 556 3.29 32.67 -64.56
C THR A 556 1.84 33.12 -64.37
N PRO A 557 1.05 33.27 -65.44
CA PRO A 557 -0.38 33.60 -65.34
C PRO A 557 -1.15 32.48 -64.66
N LEU A 558 -1.96 32.82 -63.65
CA LEU A 558 -2.84 31.89 -62.97
C LEU A 558 -4.22 31.88 -63.65
N PRO A 559 -4.65 30.77 -64.25
CA PRO A 559 -5.98 30.67 -64.82
C PRO A 559 -7.06 30.53 -63.75
N ARG A 560 -8.16 31.24 -63.90
CA ARG A 560 -9.38 31.11 -63.09
C ARG A 560 -10.59 31.13 -64.02
N ALA A 561 -11.51 30.19 -63.82
CA ALA A 561 -12.77 30.12 -64.56
C ALA A 561 -13.95 30.32 -63.60
N VAL A 562 -14.87 31.21 -63.93
CA VAL A 562 -16.07 31.51 -63.13
C VAL A 562 -17.30 31.16 -63.94
N SER A 563 -18.04 30.13 -63.49
CA SER A 563 -19.30 29.70 -64.11
C SER A 563 -20.44 30.61 -63.70
N PHE A 564 -21.13 31.21 -64.67
CA PHE A 564 -22.24 32.10 -64.38
C PHE A 564 -23.44 31.31 -63.87
N ARG A 565 -23.67 30.10 -64.37
CA ARG A 565 -24.77 29.26 -63.87
C ARG A 565 -24.56 28.83 -62.42
N GLN A 566 -23.33 28.53 -62.00
CA GLN A 566 -23.05 28.01 -60.65
C GLN A 566 -22.80 29.14 -59.64
N GLU A 567 -21.91 30.08 -59.97
CA GLU A 567 -21.45 31.12 -59.03
C GLU A 567 -22.36 32.35 -59.05
N PHE A 568 -23.05 32.61 -60.16
CA PHE A 568 -23.96 33.76 -60.33
C PHE A 568 -25.36 33.34 -60.80
N SER A 569 -25.89 32.26 -60.23
CA SER A 569 -27.11 31.59 -60.70
C SER A 569 -28.31 32.54 -60.85
N SER A 570 -28.54 33.43 -59.89
CA SER A 570 -29.65 34.40 -59.91
C SER A 570 -29.48 35.46 -60.99
N THR A 571 -28.26 35.97 -61.16
CA THR A 571 -27.87 36.96 -62.18
C THR A 571 -27.99 36.36 -63.58
N PHE A 572 -27.52 35.11 -63.74
CA PHE A 572 -27.57 34.37 -64.99
C PHE A 572 -29.02 34.08 -65.41
N GLN A 573 -29.87 33.58 -64.51
CA GLN A 573 -31.28 33.35 -64.78
C GLN A 573 -32.03 34.65 -65.14
N ARG A 574 -31.71 35.75 -64.45
CA ARG A 574 -32.28 37.07 -64.77
C ARG A 574 -31.87 37.56 -66.16
N ALA A 575 -30.60 37.40 -66.53
CA ALA A 575 -30.10 37.78 -67.85
C ALA A 575 -30.78 36.96 -68.96
N MET A 576 -31.06 35.67 -68.72
CA MET A 576 -31.74 34.82 -69.70
C MET A 576 -33.23 35.12 -69.86
N ALA A 577 -33.94 35.39 -68.76
CA ALA A 577 -35.39 35.60 -68.76
C ALA A 577 -35.83 37.03 -69.16
N SER A 578 -34.90 37.98 -69.20
CA SER A 578 -35.17 39.38 -69.56
C SER A 578 -35.10 39.60 -71.07
N ALA A 579 -35.63 40.74 -71.55
CA ALA A 579 -35.52 41.12 -72.95
C ALA A 579 -34.05 41.32 -73.37
N PRO A 580 -33.68 41.02 -74.64
CA PRO A 580 -32.34 41.28 -75.15
C PRO A 580 -31.88 42.73 -74.87
N GLY A 581 -30.63 42.89 -74.44
CA GLY A 581 -30.03 44.17 -74.06
C GLY A 581 -30.30 44.63 -72.62
N THR A 582 -31.07 43.88 -71.82
CA THR A 582 -31.28 44.23 -70.40
C THR A 582 -30.00 44.04 -69.60
N GLN A 583 -29.48 45.12 -69.01
CA GLN A 583 -28.25 45.09 -68.20
C GLN A 583 -28.51 44.51 -66.82
N VAL A 584 -27.68 43.55 -66.42
CA VAL A 584 -27.66 42.94 -65.09
C VAL A 584 -26.32 43.23 -64.42
N SER A 585 -26.34 43.55 -63.12
CA SER A 585 -25.12 43.76 -62.33
C SER A 585 -24.48 42.43 -61.95
N LEU A 586 -23.20 42.28 -62.25
CA LEU A 586 -22.35 41.16 -61.89
C LEU A 586 -21.25 41.67 -60.94
N GLU A 587 -21.34 41.31 -59.67
CA GLU A 587 -20.38 41.75 -58.65
C GLU A 587 -19.38 40.63 -58.37
N ILE A 588 -18.15 40.80 -58.84
CA ILE A 588 -17.06 39.88 -58.54
C ILE A 588 -16.31 40.42 -57.33
N ASP A 589 -16.50 39.76 -56.20
CA ASP A 589 -15.83 40.05 -54.94
C ASP A 589 -14.46 39.34 -54.83
N ASP A 590 -13.61 39.83 -53.94
CA ASP A 590 -12.29 39.27 -53.64
C ASP A 590 -12.40 37.80 -53.15
N ARG A 591 -13.57 37.41 -52.62
CA ARG A 591 -13.88 36.04 -52.21
C ARG A 591 -13.78 35.02 -53.35
N PHE A 592 -13.98 35.42 -54.61
CA PHE A 592 -13.88 34.55 -55.77
C PHE A 592 -12.44 34.28 -56.22
N LEU A 593 -11.46 34.98 -55.62
CA LEU A 593 -10.04 34.76 -55.85
C LEU A 593 -9.45 33.71 -54.88
N PRO A 594 -8.42 32.97 -55.33
CA PRO A 594 -7.59 32.16 -54.45
C PRO A 594 -7.00 32.98 -53.29
N ILE A 595 -6.87 32.37 -52.11
CA ILE A 595 -6.52 33.07 -50.86
C ILE A 595 -5.21 33.89 -50.96
N PHE A 596 -4.25 33.41 -51.73
CA PHE A 596 -2.95 34.05 -51.94
C PHE A 596 -2.98 35.23 -52.94
N LEU A 597 -4.11 35.46 -53.61
CA LEU A 597 -4.36 36.64 -54.47
C LEU A 597 -5.30 37.67 -53.82
N ARG A 598 -6.01 37.30 -52.74
CA ARG A 598 -6.92 38.20 -52.03
C ARG A 598 -6.18 39.37 -51.42
N GLY A 599 -6.72 40.58 -51.57
CA GLY A 599 -6.11 41.82 -51.08
C GLY A 599 -4.81 42.23 -51.78
N ARG A 600 -4.37 41.52 -52.82
CA ARG A 600 -3.18 41.84 -53.61
C ARG A 600 -3.57 42.47 -54.94
N SER A 601 -2.71 43.32 -55.48
CA SER A 601 -2.89 43.88 -56.82
C SER A 601 -2.52 42.83 -57.87
N PHE A 602 -3.40 42.62 -58.84
CA PHE A 602 -3.19 41.71 -59.97
C PHE A 602 -3.65 42.37 -61.28
N ARG A 603 -3.13 41.88 -62.40
CA ARG A 603 -3.52 42.30 -63.74
C ARG A 603 -4.19 41.15 -64.47
N VAL A 604 -5.25 41.45 -65.21
CA VAL A 604 -5.89 40.50 -66.12
C VAL A 604 -5.04 40.44 -67.38
N SER A 605 -4.30 39.36 -67.57
CA SER A 605 -3.42 39.15 -68.72
C SER A 605 -4.20 38.70 -69.96
N ARG A 606 -5.22 37.87 -69.77
CA ARG A 606 -6.12 37.36 -70.81
C ARG A 606 -7.50 37.09 -70.21
N ALA A 607 -8.57 37.44 -70.93
CA ALA A 607 -9.93 37.06 -70.57
C ALA A 607 -10.72 36.55 -71.78
N LEU A 608 -11.49 35.49 -71.56
CA LEU A 608 -12.35 34.84 -72.54
C LEU A 608 -13.74 34.61 -71.93
N ILE A 609 -14.79 34.76 -72.73
CA ILE A 609 -16.10 34.17 -72.40
C ILE A 609 -16.21 32.86 -73.15
N LEU A 610 -16.43 31.79 -72.41
CA LEU A 610 -16.69 30.45 -72.94
C LEU A 610 -18.20 30.21 -72.92
N LEU A 611 -18.73 29.93 -74.10
CA LEU A 611 -20.10 29.57 -74.35
C LEU A 611 -20.23 28.06 -74.41
N ARG A 612 -21.07 27.49 -73.54
CA ARG A 612 -21.48 26.08 -73.61
C ARG A 612 -22.91 26.01 -74.10
N THR A 613 -23.12 25.38 -75.25
CA THR A 613 -24.44 25.15 -75.82
C THR A 613 -24.97 23.75 -75.48
N GLY A 614 -26.30 23.62 -75.47
CA GLY A 614 -27.05 22.38 -75.27
C GLY A 614 -28.03 22.13 -76.40
N ALA A 615 -28.69 20.97 -76.40
CA ALA A 615 -29.76 20.60 -77.34
C ALA A 615 -29.40 20.74 -78.85
N GLY A 616 -28.14 20.55 -79.22
CA GLY A 616 -27.68 20.61 -80.61
C GLY A 616 -27.57 22.02 -81.19
N ALA A 617 -27.76 23.08 -80.38
CA ALA A 617 -27.61 24.46 -80.83
C ALA A 617 -26.14 24.82 -81.08
N THR A 618 -25.89 25.64 -82.09
CA THR A 618 -24.53 26.01 -82.48
C THR A 618 -24.04 27.24 -81.72
N GLY A 619 -24.92 28.14 -81.30
CA GLY A 619 -24.54 29.44 -80.75
C GLY A 619 -24.26 30.47 -81.85
N ALA A 620 -24.84 30.29 -83.05
CA ALA A 620 -24.70 31.20 -84.17
C ALA A 620 -25.50 32.48 -83.95
N GLY A 621 -24.86 33.63 -84.17
CA GLY A 621 -25.47 34.96 -83.94
C GLY A 621 -25.50 35.40 -82.47
N PHE A 622 -25.03 34.57 -81.54
CA PHE A 622 -25.01 34.93 -80.11
C PHE A 622 -24.01 36.05 -79.82
N SER A 623 -24.46 37.09 -79.12
CA SER A 623 -23.63 38.21 -78.69
C SER A 623 -23.99 38.71 -77.29
N VAL A 624 -22.97 39.16 -76.57
CA VAL A 624 -23.06 39.51 -75.16
C VAL A 624 -22.25 40.77 -74.91
N ARG A 625 -22.72 41.68 -74.05
CA ARG A 625 -21.96 42.84 -73.62
C ARG A 625 -21.47 42.65 -72.19
N LEU A 626 -20.16 42.81 -72.01
CA LEU A 626 -19.51 42.87 -70.70
C LEU A 626 -18.91 44.27 -70.54
N ASN A 627 -19.44 45.03 -69.57
CA ASN A 627 -19.14 46.44 -69.38
C ASN A 627 -19.37 47.25 -70.68
N THR A 628 -18.32 47.79 -71.27
CA THR A 628 -18.38 48.57 -72.52
C THR A 628 -18.07 47.74 -73.77
N GLN A 629 -17.58 46.50 -73.63
CA GLN A 629 -17.20 45.65 -74.75
C GLN A 629 -18.38 44.78 -75.19
N THR A 630 -18.75 44.86 -76.46
CA THR A 630 -19.65 43.88 -77.09
C THR A 630 -18.82 42.72 -77.64
N ILE A 631 -19.13 41.51 -77.20
CA ILE A 631 -18.42 40.26 -77.47
C ILE A 631 -19.31 39.42 -78.39
N SER A 632 -18.82 39.11 -79.57
CA SER A 632 -19.52 38.35 -80.61
C SER A 632 -18.52 37.47 -81.37
N GLY A 633 -19.03 36.58 -82.23
CA GLY A 633 -18.17 35.73 -83.06
C GLY A 633 -17.52 34.56 -82.31
N PHE A 634 -18.29 33.87 -81.45
CA PHE A 634 -17.83 32.71 -80.69
C PHE A 634 -17.40 31.55 -81.61
N THR A 635 -16.13 31.16 -81.55
CA THR A 635 -15.55 30.05 -82.34
C THR A 635 -15.25 28.84 -81.45
N ALA A 636 -15.19 27.63 -82.01
CA ALA A 636 -14.85 26.44 -81.22
C ALA A 636 -13.44 26.56 -80.61
N SER A 637 -13.33 26.40 -79.29
CA SER A 637 -12.05 26.49 -78.59
C SER A 637 -11.23 25.20 -78.78
N THR A 638 -9.95 25.35 -79.11
CA THR A 638 -8.98 24.24 -79.07
C THR A 638 -8.48 23.96 -77.65
N GLN A 639 -8.55 24.96 -76.76
CA GLN A 639 -8.09 24.89 -75.37
C GLN A 639 -9.18 24.32 -74.44
N PHE A 640 -10.46 24.56 -74.73
CA PHE A 640 -11.59 24.08 -73.93
C PHE A 640 -12.56 23.25 -74.80
N PRO A 641 -12.33 21.92 -74.91
CA PRO A 641 -13.19 21.05 -75.70
C PRO A 641 -14.68 21.18 -75.31
N GLY A 642 -15.56 21.26 -76.31
CA GLY A 642 -17.01 21.39 -76.11
C GLY A 642 -17.48 22.81 -75.75
N HIS A 643 -16.59 23.80 -75.74
CA HIS A 643 -16.93 25.21 -75.54
C HIS A 643 -16.58 26.04 -76.78
N ARG A 644 -17.32 27.13 -76.99
CA ARG A 644 -16.95 28.18 -77.94
C ARG A 644 -16.39 29.38 -77.20
N GLU A 645 -15.37 30.04 -77.71
CA GLU A 645 -14.70 31.15 -77.03
C GLU A 645 -14.76 32.45 -77.83
N ALA A 646 -14.77 33.58 -77.12
CA ALA A 646 -14.57 34.91 -77.67
C ALA A 646 -13.77 35.77 -76.68
N ASN A 647 -12.96 36.69 -77.18
CA ASN A 647 -12.08 37.52 -76.36
C ASN A 647 -12.87 38.60 -75.60
N ALA A 648 -12.71 38.62 -74.29
CA ALA A 648 -13.40 39.51 -73.35
C ALA A 648 -12.45 40.45 -72.58
N THR A 649 -11.17 40.50 -72.96
CA THR A 649 -10.11 41.21 -72.22
C THR A 649 -10.37 42.72 -72.17
N GLY A 650 -10.90 43.31 -73.25
CA GLY A 650 -11.22 44.75 -73.32
C GLY A 650 -12.33 45.18 -72.35
N GLY A 651 -13.24 44.26 -72.01
CA GLY A 651 -14.32 44.47 -71.07
C GLY A 651 -13.86 44.54 -69.61
N LEU A 652 -12.66 44.02 -69.29
CA LEU A 652 -12.14 43.94 -67.91
C LEU A 652 -10.94 44.86 -67.64
N THR A 653 -10.83 45.95 -68.39
CA THR A 653 -9.73 46.94 -68.25
C THR A 653 -9.71 47.65 -66.90
N GLY A 654 -10.85 47.73 -66.20
CA GLY A 654 -10.94 48.26 -64.83
C GLY A 654 -10.52 47.28 -63.73
N GLY A 655 -10.05 46.08 -64.07
CA GLY A 655 -9.77 44.98 -63.14
C GLY A 655 -10.89 43.93 -63.10
N LEU A 656 -10.62 42.79 -62.47
CA LEU A 656 -11.59 41.69 -62.32
C LEU A 656 -12.50 41.85 -61.11
N VAL A 657 -12.00 42.43 -60.01
CA VAL A 657 -12.76 42.58 -58.76
C VAL A 657 -13.46 43.93 -58.78
N GLY A 658 -14.78 43.91 -58.60
CA GLY A 658 -15.63 45.09 -58.68
C GLY A 658 -17.01 44.79 -59.25
N ARG A 659 -17.76 45.87 -59.49
CA ARG A 659 -19.08 45.80 -60.11
C ARG A 659 -18.95 45.90 -61.62
N HIS A 660 -19.40 44.86 -62.30
CA HIS A 660 -19.46 44.77 -63.75
C HIS A 660 -20.92 44.76 -64.24
N THR A 661 -21.15 45.17 -65.48
CA THR A 661 -22.45 45.05 -66.13
C THR A 661 -22.41 43.97 -67.21
N PHE A 662 -23.46 43.18 -67.28
CA PHE A 662 -23.59 42.05 -68.20
C PHE A 662 -24.98 42.04 -68.85
N SER A 663 -25.04 41.95 -70.17
CA SER A 663 -26.30 41.79 -70.93
C SER A 663 -26.11 40.85 -72.12
N ILE A 664 -27.13 40.05 -72.42
CA ILE A 664 -27.21 39.29 -73.68
C ILE A 664 -27.82 40.23 -74.72
N GLU A 665 -27.06 40.62 -75.74
CA GLU A 665 -27.50 41.60 -76.75
C GLU A 665 -28.29 40.93 -77.88
N ASP A 666 -27.83 39.76 -78.33
CA ASP A 666 -28.52 38.94 -79.32
C ASP A 666 -28.40 37.46 -78.91
N GLY A 667 -29.54 36.78 -78.81
CA GLY A 667 -29.60 35.36 -78.47
C GLY A 667 -29.31 34.44 -79.66
N GLY A 668 -29.39 34.92 -80.90
CA GLY A 668 -29.16 34.12 -82.11
C GLY A 668 -30.01 32.84 -82.16
N ASP A 669 -29.38 31.70 -82.46
CA ASP A 669 -30.02 30.38 -82.47
C ASP A 669 -30.36 29.82 -81.06
N LEU A 670 -29.94 30.52 -79.99
CA LEU A 670 -30.18 30.17 -78.59
C LEU A 670 -31.46 30.77 -78.02
N VAL A 671 -32.21 31.58 -78.79
CA VAL A 671 -33.53 32.11 -78.38
C VAL A 671 -34.56 30.96 -78.32
N PRO A 672 -35.54 31.00 -77.38
CA PRO A 672 -36.64 30.04 -77.35
C PRO A 672 -37.45 30.04 -78.67
N SER A 673 -38.01 28.88 -79.02
CA SER A 673 -38.84 28.72 -80.22
C SER A 673 -40.05 29.67 -80.18
N PRO A 674 -40.50 30.27 -81.31
CA PRO A 674 -41.51 31.33 -81.37
C PRO A 674 -42.92 31.00 -80.80
N ALA A 675 -43.13 29.79 -80.27
CA ALA A 675 -44.38 29.39 -79.62
C ALA A 675 -44.59 29.98 -78.20
N LEU A 676 -43.53 30.51 -77.57
CA LEU A 676 -43.60 31.14 -76.24
C LEU A 676 -43.39 32.65 -76.37
N ALA A 677 -44.48 33.43 -76.27
CA ALA A 677 -44.51 34.89 -76.41
C ALA A 677 -43.90 35.66 -75.21
N LEU A 678 -42.77 35.20 -74.67
CA LEU A 678 -42.00 35.89 -73.63
C LEU A 678 -40.73 36.51 -74.25
N PRO A 679 -40.40 37.78 -73.96
CA PRO A 679 -39.16 38.39 -74.42
C PRO A 679 -38.00 37.86 -73.56
N ALA A 680 -37.56 36.63 -73.81
CA ALA A 680 -36.42 36.02 -73.17
C ALA A 680 -35.20 36.08 -74.09
N ALA A 681 -34.05 36.51 -73.56
CA ALA A 681 -32.82 36.68 -74.32
C ALA A 681 -32.17 35.34 -74.72
N ALA A 682 -32.42 34.25 -73.99
CA ALA A 682 -31.92 32.91 -74.32
C ALA A 682 -32.73 31.78 -73.64
N ASP A 683 -32.72 30.59 -74.24
CA ASP A 683 -33.38 29.38 -73.73
C ASP A 683 -32.45 28.61 -72.76
N PRO A 684 -32.87 28.31 -71.51
CA PRO A 684 -32.06 27.61 -70.50
C PRO A 684 -31.64 26.19 -70.89
N VAL A 685 -32.33 25.58 -71.87
CA VAL A 685 -32.01 24.26 -72.42
C VAL A 685 -30.94 24.35 -73.52
N LYS A 686 -30.95 25.45 -74.30
CA LYS A 686 -29.98 25.67 -75.39
C LYS A 686 -28.69 26.36 -74.93
N LEU A 687 -28.77 27.27 -73.95
CA LEU A 687 -27.62 27.93 -73.34
C LEU A 687 -27.28 27.23 -72.02
N ALA A 688 -26.37 26.26 -72.07
CA ALA A 688 -26.04 25.42 -70.93
C ALA A 688 -25.19 26.16 -69.88
N ASP A 689 -24.21 26.97 -70.27
CA ASP A 689 -23.47 27.81 -69.32
C ASP A 689 -22.72 28.92 -70.05
N LEU A 690 -22.41 29.99 -69.31
CA LEU A 690 -21.42 30.99 -69.68
C LEU A 690 -20.32 31.01 -68.63
N ILE A 691 -19.09 30.81 -69.06
CA ILE A 691 -17.94 30.77 -68.15
C ILE A 691 -17.01 31.91 -68.49
N LEU A 692 -16.74 32.78 -67.52
CA LEU A 692 -15.70 33.78 -67.64
C LEU A 692 -14.36 33.15 -67.26
N TYR A 693 -13.50 32.94 -68.25
CA TYR A 693 -12.13 32.47 -68.03
C TYR A 693 -11.17 33.65 -68.05
N VAL A 694 -10.32 33.75 -67.03
CA VAL A 694 -9.37 34.85 -66.84
C VAL A 694 -8.01 34.32 -66.40
N GLU A 695 -6.95 34.90 -66.92
CA GLU A 695 -5.56 34.61 -66.51
C GLU A 695 -5.03 35.81 -65.73
N LEU A 696 -4.68 35.58 -64.47
CA LEU A 696 -4.28 36.62 -63.51
C LEU A 696 -2.78 36.55 -63.26
N THR A 697 -2.09 37.68 -63.35
CA THR A 697 -0.70 37.82 -62.91
C THR A 697 -0.62 38.78 -61.75
N LEU A 698 0.21 38.49 -60.75
CA LEU A 698 0.44 39.44 -59.66
C LEU A 698 1.10 40.70 -60.23
N ALA A 699 0.56 41.86 -59.91
CA ALA A 699 1.20 43.11 -60.23
C ALA A 699 2.43 43.24 -59.31
N THR A 700 3.63 43.18 -59.90
CA THR A 700 4.82 43.65 -59.18
C THR A 700 4.58 45.12 -58.85
N THR A 701 4.61 45.47 -57.56
CA THR A 701 4.63 46.88 -57.14
C THR A 701 5.69 47.63 -57.94
N PRO A 702 5.44 48.86 -58.40
CA PRO A 702 6.50 49.70 -58.94
C PRO A 702 7.62 49.93 -57.91
#